data_AF-A0A7C1Z1F0-F1
#
_entry.id   AF-A0A7C1Z1F0-F1
#
_cell.length_a   1.000
_cell.length_b   1.000
_cell.length_c   1.000
_cell.angle_alpha   90.00
_cell.angle_beta   90.00
_cell.angle_gamma   90.00
#
_symmetry.space_group_name_H-M   'P 1'
#
loop_
_entity.id
_entity.type
_entity.pdbx_description
1 polymer ?
#
loop_
_entity_poly.entity_id
_entity_poly.type
_entity_poly.pdbx_seq_one_letter_code
_entity_poly.pdbx_strand_id
1 'polypeptide(L)'
;MSMNSEELQAYRDVLKCNFKDLDAVFEGCMSEALALLSEQGVKDYLEGASLICMIGRGFEPVLVYLEEMPQVASQLGEPTLSLVSKTVWTMSRSPNGKAIAPFLQTIAETSRRLGSEELLQHYIDIVLDMMERTTGSIHGFHTTIPSPGLPDLLNHMPFLLNQLSLEGLKNWIDYGIRNYANHPERQSNYFCLQTADSRAILQRERHGTLFIDNERKLDLYMQALWQDKPHLVPYSNAFDELRKPMPYYDHLGIRVPDVYDDKGNVRGIDRYRALLAHIAAHQRWTTAIIADNYSPFQRITIEVFEDSRVEYLTIQRYPGLRRLFIALHPVPEEDACQSEEESCIRHRLAMLSYAILNADHPYKNPDVLEFVERFHAVTQTGSAETADMAKLAVSFIARTRRQSDQLPNVYFKDTEVGYRDDNRHMWMFIEEGDEEEAFEDKREVPPDEKELDGLPPRHYPEWDYSTKTYRPDWVSLYESLHPSGNAADIDKLLAKHSALAKRLKQVLDLLKPQNYVRIRYQEEGSELDLDVAIRSLIDLKCGVTPDPRINMSHRHDGRDIAVMLLLDLSASLDEVPDGCEQTILQLSQEAVSLLSWAIERLGDAFAIAGFSSNTRHEVRYQHIKGYAEHWGEDVKARLAAMEAGYSTRMGAALRHAAHYLGARKADKKLLLVLTDGEPSDIDATDDRQLIEDARKAVQELDQQGIYTYCINLDANVRPGSDDYVADIFGNQYMVIDRIERLPEKLPQLFMALTG
;
A
#
# COMPACT_ATOMS: atom_id res chain seq x y z
N MET A 1 19.04 -41.42 19.35
CA MET A 1 18.78 -42.87 19.15
C MET A 1 18.79 -43.10 17.65
N SER A 2 19.47 -44.14 17.14
CA SER A 2 19.40 -44.44 15.70
C SER A 2 17.97 -44.86 15.37
N MET A 3 17.34 -44.20 14.39
CA MET A 3 15.99 -44.51 13.93
C MET A 3 15.93 -45.94 13.39
N ASN A 4 14.81 -46.64 13.60
CA ASN A 4 14.62 -47.94 12.98
C ASN A 4 14.50 -47.78 11.45
N SER A 5 15.02 -48.73 10.69
CA SER A 5 15.04 -48.70 9.21
C SER A 5 13.64 -48.60 8.60
N GLU A 6 12.62 -49.15 9.25
CA GLU A 6 11.22 -49.08 8.78
C GLU A 6 10.63 -47.67 8.95
N GLU A 7 10.93 -47.00 10.06
CA GLU A 7 10.47 -45.63 10.34
C GLU A 7 11.16 -44.63 9.41
N LEU A 8 12.47 -44.78 9.20
CA LEU A 8 13.22 -43.95 8.26
C LEU A 8 12.67 -44.09 6.82
N GLN A 9 12.33 -45.31 6.42
CA GLN A 9 11.74 -45.56 5.09
C GLN A 9 10.36 -44.91 4.97
N ALA A 10 9.53 -44.94 6.01
CA ALA A 10 8.22 -44.29 5.99
C ALA A 10 8.31 -42.78 5.76
N TYR A 11 9.26 -42.09 6.41
CA TYR A 11 9.50 -40.66 6.14
C TYR A 11 10.09 -40.41 4.75
N ARG A 12 10.97 -41.30 4.29
CA ARG A 12 11.59 -41.19 2.96
C ARG A 12 10.55 -41.33 1.84
N ASP A 13 9.52 -42.14 2.05
CA ASP A 13 8.41 -42.35 1.10
C ASP A 13 7.47 -41.14 1.03
N VAL A 14 7.37 -40.35 2.11
CA VAL A 14 6.60 -39.08 2.12
C VAL A 14 7.33 -38.00 1.34
N LEU A 15 8.67 -37.95 1.40
CA LEU A 15 9.48 -36.98 0.66
C LEU A 15 9.40 -37.25 -0.85
N LYS A 16 8.73 -36.36 -1.60
CA LYS A 16 8.60 -36.42 -3.07
C LYS A 16 9.89 -35.95 -3.77
N CYS A 17 11.00 -36.63 -3.51
CA CYS A 17 12.29 -36.30 -4.09
C CYS A 17 13.12 -37.55 -4.42
N ASN A 18 13.68 -37.58 -5.64
CA ASN A 18 14.33 -38.77 -6.21
C ASN A 18 15.87 -38.67 -6.29
N PHE A 19 16.47 -37.64 -5.69
CA PHE A 19 17.93 -37.51 -5.67
C PHE A 19 18.53 -38.55 -4.72
N LYS A 20 19.35 -39.45 -5.25
CA LYS A 20 20.02 -40.50 -4.47
C LYS A 20 21.05 -39.95 -3.50
N ASP A 21 21.60 -38.77 -3.79
CA ASP A 21 22.57 -38.09 -2.93
C ASP A 21 21.95 -37.70 -1.57
N LEU A 22 20.61 -37.58 -1.47
CA LEU A 22 19.92 -37.32 -0.21
C LEU A 22 19.98 -38.52 0.75
N ASP A 23 20.01 -39.75 0.23
CA ASP A 23 19.88 -40.95 1.06
C ASP A 23 21.06 -41.10 2.04
N ALA A 24 22.22 -40.50 1.73
CA ALA A 24 23.40 -40.50 2.60
C ALA A 24 23.29 -39.57 3.82
N VAL A 25 22.43 -38.55 3.76
CA VAL A 25 22.31 -37.49 4.78
C VAL A 25 20.92 -37.43 5.42
N PHE A 26 19.92 -38.08 4.81
CA PHE A 26 18.52 -38.02 5.22
C PHE A 26 18.28 -38.54 6.64
N GLU A 27 18.95 -39.62 7.06
CA GLU A 27 18.85 -40.13 8.44
C GLU A 27 19.27 -39.08 9.47
N GLY A 28 20.35 -38.34 9.18
CA GLY A 28 20.84 -37.26 10.04
C GLY A 28 19.83 -36.12 10.13
N CYS A 29 19.33 -35.64 8.99
CA CYS A 29 18.36 -34.55 8.92
C CYS A 29 17.04 -34.91 9.63
N MET A 30 16.57 -36.15 9.47
CA MET A 30 15.35 -36.62 10.14
C MET A 30 15.54 -36.79 11.64
N SER A 31 16.71 -37.27 12.08
CA SER A 31 17.02 -37.40 13.51
C SER A 31 17.01 -36.03 14.21
N GLU A 32 17.50 -34.99 13.54
CA GLU A 32 17.46 -33.61 14.04
C GLU A 32 16.05 -33.03 14.01
N ALA A 33 15.32 -33.19 12.90
CA ALA A 33 13.93 -32.75 12.78
C ALA A 33 13.03 -33.36 13.86
N LEU A 34 13.14 -34.65 14.13
CA LEU A 34 12.36 -35.33 15.19
C LEU A 34 12.76 -34.90 16.60
N ALA A 35 13.97 -34.38 16.79
CA ALA A 35 14.42 -33.88 18.08
C ALA A 35 13.93 -32.45 18.37
N LEU A 36 13.68 -31.66 17.31
CA LEU A 36 13.41 -30.22 17.41
C LEU A 36 11.96 -29.83 17.08
N LEU A 37 11.27 -30.62 16.25
CA LEU A 37 9.96 -30.28 15.72
C LEU A 37 8.84 -31.16 16.30
N SER A 38 7.63 -30.61 16.30
CA SER A 38 6.40 -31.33 16.59
C SER A 38 6.07 -32.34 15.48
N GLU A 39 5.12 -33.24 15.73
CA GLU A 39 4.64 -34.17 14.71
C GLU A 39 4.07 -33.44 13.47
N GLN A 40 3.45 -32.27 13.66
CA GLN A 40 2.97 -31.46 12.55
C GLN A 40 4.13 -30.74 11.86
N GLY A 41 5.07 -30.18 12.63
CA GLY A 41 6.28 -29.55 12.10
C GLY A 41 7.11 -30.49 11.22
N VAL A 42 7.23 -31.78 11.58
CA VAL A 42 7.91 -32.78 10.74
C VAL A 42 7.18 -33.02 9.40
N LYS A 43 5.84 -32.97 9.38
CA LYS A 43 5.07 -33.07 8.14
C LYS A 43 5.30 -31.83 7.27
N ASP A 44 5.16 -30.64 7.85
CA ASP A 44 5.33 -29.37 7.14
C ASP A 44 6.76 -29.22 6.59
N TYR A 45 7.75 -29.71 7.33
CA TYR A 45 9.14 -29.81 6.92
C TYR A 45 9.33 -30.70 5.68
N LEU A 46 8.78 -31.92 5.68
CA LEU A 46 8.87 -32.83 4.53
C LEU A 46 8.05 -32.34 3.32
N GLU A 47 6.90 -31.69 3.57
CA GLU A 47 6.09 -31.05 2.53
C GLU A 47 6.84 -29.88 1.89
N GLY A 48 7.49 -29.03 2.68
CA GLY A 48 8.32 -27.93 2.19
C GLY A 48 9.51 -28.42 1.37
N ALA A 49 10.22 -29.45 1.84
CA ALA A 49 11.31 -30.08 1.09
C ALA A 49 10.84 -30.70 -0.24
N SER A 50 9.66 -31.32 -0.22
CA SER A 50 9.00 -31.85 -1.43
C SER A 50 8.65 -30.75 -2.42
N LEU A 51 8.11 -29.62 -1.93
CA LEU A 51 7.80 -28.45 -2.75
C LEU A 51 9.05 -27.91 -3.45
N ILE A 52 10.16 -27.78 -2.72
CA ILE A 52 11.44 -27.33 -3.27
C ILE A 52 11.97 -28.31 -4.32
N CYS A 53 11.86 -29.62 -4.08
CA CYS A 53 12.32 -30.62 -5.04
C CYS A 53 11.52 -30.58 -6.36
N MET A 54 10.21 -30.33 -6.31
CA MET A 54 9.34 -30.24 -7.49
C MET A 54 9.69 -29.07 -8.43
N ILE A 55 10.44 -28.08 -7.96
CA ILE A 55 10.87 -26.94 -8.76
C ILE A 55 11.94 -27.34 -9.81
N GLY A 56 12.63 -28.46 -9.62
CA GLY A 56 13.57 -29.01 -10.61
C GLY A 56 14.88 -28.21 -10.75
N ARG A 57 15.37 -27.60 -9.67
CA ARG A 57 16.58 -26.74 -9.66
C ARG A 57 17.83 -27.45 -9.10
N GLY A 58 17.84 -28.78 -9.14
CA GLY A 58 18.94 -29.61 -8.65
C GLY A 58 18.80 -30.00 -7.18
N PHE A 59 19.80 -30.72 -6.68
CA PHE A 59 19.83 -31.33 -5.36
C PHE A 59 20.10 -30.33 -4.23
N GLU A 60 20.95 -29.33 -4.48
CA GLU A 60 21.48 -28.40 -3.47
C GLU A 60 20.38 -27.64 -2.69
N PRO A 61 19.33 -27.04 -3.31
CA PRO A 61 18.28 -26.35 -2.55
C PRO A 61 17.52 -27.25 -1.57
N VAL A 62 17.28 -28.51 -1.95
CA VAL A 62 16.57 -29.47 -1.10
C VAL A 62 17.45 -29.87 0.09
N LEU A 63 18.74 -30.07 -0.16
CA LEU A 63 19.71 -30.38 0.89
C LEU A 63 19.77 -29.25 1.93
N VAL A 64 20.01 -28.01 1.49
CA VAL A 64 20.15 -26.85 2.40
C VAL A 64 18.89 -26.65 3.24
N TYR A 65 17.71 -26.83 2.64
CA TYR A 65 16.45 -26.76 3.38
C TYR A 65 16.34 -27.86 4.45
N LEU A 66 16.70 -29.10 4.10
CA LEU A 66 16.66 -30.21 5.06
C LEU A 66 17.67 -30.03 6.21
N GLU A 67 18.84 -29.46 5.94
CA GLU A 67 19.88 -29.25 6.95
C GLU A 67 19.55 -28.09 7.90
N GLU A 68 19.09 -26.95 7.39
CA GLU A 68 19.01 -25.72 8.19
C GLU A 68 17.65 -25.50 8.87
N MET A 69 16.56 -25.94 8.24
CA MET A 69 15.22 -25.53 8.66
C MET A 69 14.74 -26.10 10.00
N PRO A 70 15.09 -27.31 10.44
CA PRO A 70 14.72 -27.79 11.78
C PRO A 70 15.20 -26.84 12.89
N GLN A 71 16.44 -26.36 12.78
CA GLN A 71 17.01 -25.44 13.75
C GLN A 71 16.34 -24.06 13.67
N VAL A 72 16.10 -23.54 12.47
CA VAL A 72 15.40 -22.26 12.26
C VAL A 72 13.98 -22.30 12.84
N ALA A 73 13.23 -23.35 12.54
CA ALA A 73 11.87 -23.53 13.03
C ALA A 73 11.81 -23.70 14.56
N SER A 74 12.80 -24.38 15.16
CA SER A 74 12.89 -24.47 16.62
C SER A 74 13.15 -23.13 17.31
N GLN A 75 13.82 -22.19 16.63
CA GLN A 75 14.20 -20.89 17.19
C GLN A 75 13.11 -19.84 16.99
N LEU A 76 12.53 -19.79 15.78
CA LEU A 76 11.61 -18.73 15.39
C LEU A 76 10.14 -19.17 15.38
N GLY A 77 9.87 -20.47 15.31
CA GLY A 77 8.53 -21.03 15.16
C GLY A 77 8.40 -21.94 13.94
N GLU A 78 7.61 -23.01 14.06
CA GLU A 78 7.32 -23.97 12.98
C GLU A 78 6.69 -23.36 11.70
N PRO A 79 5.90 -22.25 11.75
CA PRO A 79 5.39 -21.62 10.52
C PRO A 79 6.48 -21.19 9.53
N THR A 80 7.72 -20.96 10.01
CA THR A 80 8.87 -20.62 9.15
C THR A 80 9.18 -21.68 8.09
N LEU A 81 8.83 -22.96 8.33
CA LEU A 81 8.95 -24.05 7.35
C LEU A 81 8.13 -23.74 6.09
N SER A 82 6.86 -23.38 6.29
CA SER A 82 5.95 -23.05 5.18
C SER A 82 6.35 -21.73 4.52
N LEU A 83 6.73 -20.73 5.31
CA LEU A 83 7.17 -19.42 4.82
C LEU A 83 8.34 -19.53 3.84
N VAL A 84 9.42 -20.22 4.22
CA VAL A 84 10.62 -20.35 3.39
C VAL A 84 10.33 -21.18 2.13
N SER A 85 9.62 -22.31 2.27
CA SER A 85 9.31 -23.18 1.12
C SER A 85 8.38 -22.51 0.10
N LYS A 86 7.36 -21.77 0.56
CA LYS A 86 6.49 -20.95 -0.31
C LYS A 86 7.26 -19.81 -0.98
N THR A 87 8.20 -19.18 -0.29
CA THR A 87 9.05 -18.13 -0.87
C THR A 87 9.90 -18.69 -2.01
N VAL A 88 10.54 -19.85 -1.80
CA VAL A 88 11.31 -20.53 -2.85
C VAL A 88 10.43 -20.89 -4.05
N TRP A 89 9.19 -21.35 -3.80
CA TRP A 89 8.21 -21.58 -4.87
C TRP A 89 7.89 -20.30 -5.64
N THR A 90 7.65 -19.18 -4.97
CA THR A 90 7.42 -17.87 -5.60
C THR A 90 8.60 -17.44 -6.46
N MET A 91 9.82 -17.50 -5.92
CA MET A 91 11.05 -17.17 -6.67
C MET A 91 11.20 -18.04 -7.92
N SER A 92 10.80 -19.31 -7.85
CA SER A 92 10.93 -20.25 -8.98
C SER A 92 10.05 -19.95 -10.18
N ARG A 93 8.95 -19.21 -9.97
CA ARG A 93 8.03 -18.76 -11.02
C ARG A 93 8.53 -17.52 -11.76
N SER A 94 9.72 -17.05 -11.41
CA SER A 94 10.42 -15.94 -12.05
C SER A 94 11.67 -16.41 -12.80
N PRO A 95 12.30 -15.59 -13.66
CA PRO A 95 13.59 -15.92 -14.26
C PRO A 95 14.75 -16.01 -13.23
N ASN A 96 14.53 -15.69 -11.95
CA ASN A 96 15.56 -15.60 -10.89
C ASN A 96 15.97 -16.93 -10.25
N GLY A 97 15.88 -18.04 -10.98
CA GLY A 97 16.19 -19.37 -10.42
C GLY A 97 17.60 -19.53 -9.83
N LYS A 98 18.57 -18.70 -10.26
CA LYS A 98 19.94 -18.68 -9.70
C LYS A 98 20.02 -18.07 -8.30
N ALA A 99 19.02 -17.31 -7.87
CA ALA A 99 18.97 -16.69 -6.55
C ALA A 99 18.43 -17.62 -5.45
N ILE A 100 17.81 -18.76 -5.81
CA ILE A 100 17.17 -19.68 -4.86
C ILE A 100 18.18 -20.30 -3.88
N ALA A 101 19.29 -20.85 -4.38
CA ALA A 101 20.31 -21.43 -3.51
C ALA A 101 20.98 -20.38 -2.61
N PRO A 102 21.43 -19.21 -3.12
CA PRO A 102 21.89 -18.10 -2.27
C PRO A 102 20.85 -17.68 -1.22
N PHE A 103 19.57 -17.61 -1.57
CA PHE A 103 18.51 -17.26 -0.62
C PHE A 103 18.43 -18.28 0.52
N LEU A 104 18.32 -19.58 0.21
CA LEU A 104 18.27 -20.64 1.23
C LEU A 104 19.52 -20.65 2.12
N GLN A 105 20.71 -20.41 1.54
CA GLN A 105 21.97 -20.31 2.28
C GLN A 105 21.99 -19.12 3.26
N THR A 106 21.19 -18.07 3.02
CA THR A 106 21.09 -16.93 3.96
C THR A 106 20.18 -17.20 5.14
N ILE A 107 19.17 -18.07 5.00
CA ILE A 107 18.08 -18.22 5.97
C ILE A 107 18.61 -18.52 7.37
N ALA A 108 19.54 -19.46 7.53
CA ALA A 108 20.04 -19.84 8.85
C ALA A 108 20.71 -18.68 9.60
N GLU A 109 21.55 -17.89 8.93
CA GLU A 109 22.20 -16.73 9.55
C GLU A 109 21.22 -15.58 9.76
N THR A 110 20.35 -15.32 8.78
CA THR A 110 19.31 -14.31 8.88
C THR A 110 18.37 -14.60 10.06
N SER A 111 17.93 -15.84 10.23
CA SER A 111 17.07 -16.26 11.34
C SER A 111 17.74 -16.03 12.69
N ARG A 112 19.03 -16.37 12.83
CA ARG A 112 19.81 -16.07 14.04
C ARG A 112 19.94 -14.58 14.31
N ARG A 113 20.03 -13.76 13.27
CA ARG A 113 20.23 -12.31 13.40
C ARG A 113 18.96 -11.54 13.69
N LEU A 114 17.87 -11.97 13.07
CA LEU A 114 16.57 -11.31 13.19
C LEU A 114 15.83 -11.78 14.43
N GLY A 115 15.97 -13.03 14.86
CA GLY A 115 15.46 -13.47 16.17
C GLY A 115 13.93 -13.51 16.32
N SER A 116 13.16 -13.24 15.27
CA SER A 116 11.70 -13.43 15.25
C SER A 116 11.19 -13.89 13.87
N GLU A 117 10.07 -14.62 13.86
CA GLU A 117 9.37 -15.02 12.62
C GLU A 117 8.95 -13.80 11.79
N GLU A 118 8.42 -12.78 12.46
CA GLU A 118 7.96 -11.53 11.85
C GLU A 118 9.09 -10.78 11.12
N LEU A 119 10.26 -10.65 11.75
CA LEU A 119 11.39 -10.01 11.09
C LEU A 119 11.91 -10.86 9.93
N LEU A 120 11.86 -12.19 10.01
CA LEU A 120 12.20 -13.05 8.88
C LEU A 120 11.24 -12.87 7.70
N GLN A 121 9.94 -12.72 7.97
CA GLN A 121 8.94 -12.38 6.95
C GLN A 121 9.27 -11.03 6.29
N HIS A 122 9.48 -10.00 7.11
CA HIS A 122 9.89 -8.67 6.66
C HIS A 122 11.17 -8.67 5.81
N TYR A 123 12.16 -9.49 6.18
CA TYR A 123 13.35 -9.72 5.37
C TYR A 123 13.02 -10.35 4.01
N ILE A 124 12.17 -11.38 4.00
CA ILE A 124 11.71 -12.04 2.79
C ILE A 124 10.99 -11.04 1.88
N ASP A 125 10.15 -10.18 2.45
CA ASP A 125 9.40 -9.17 1.71
C ASP A 125 10.35 -8.16 1.03
N ILE A 126 11.41 -7.72 1.73
CA ILE A 126 12.47 -6.87 1.15
C ILE A 126 13.17 -7.58 -0.02
N VAL A 127 13.46 -8.88 0.12
CA VAL A 127 14.10 -9.67 -0.94
C VAL A 127 13.18 -9.84 -2.15
N LEU A 128 11.89 -10.09 -1.92
CA LEU A 128 10.89 -10.24 -2.97
C LEU A 128 10.60 -8.91 -3.68
N ASP A 129 10.49 -7.79 -2.96
CA ASP A 129 10.36 -6.44 -3.52
C ASP A 129 11.55 -6.11 -4.43
N MET A 130 12.78 -6.38 -3.97
CA MET A 130 13.96 -6.21 -4.82
C MET A 130 13.87 -7.09 -6.05
N MET A 131 13.52 -8.37 -5.89
CA MET A 131 13.40 -9.30 -7.02
C MET A 131 12.40 -8.76 -8.06
N GLU A 132 11.21 -8.33 -7.62
CA GLU A 132 10.17 -7.81 -8.50
C GLU A 132 10.63 -6.56 -9.24
N ARG A 133 11.14 -5.55 -8.52
CA ARG A 133 11.54 -4.26 -9.08
C ARG A 133 12.77 -4.30 -10.00
N THR A 134 13.58 -5.36 -9.90
CA THR A 134 14.81 -5.51 -10.71
C THR A 134 14.72 -6.62 -11.77
N THR A 135 13.60 -7.34 -11.83
CA THR A 135 13.34 -8.33 -12.89
C THR A 135 12.84 -7.62 -14.16
N GLY A 136 13.52 -7.84 -15.28
CA GLY A 136 13.23 -7.16 -16.55
C GLY A 136 12.30 -7.94 -17.51
N SER A 137 11.71 -7.22 -18.45
CA SER A 137 10.86 -7.76 -19.53
C SER A 137 11.26 -7.16 -20.88
N ILE A 138 11.50 -7.99 -21.90
CA ILE A 138 11.89 -7.54 -23.25
C ILE A 138 10.69 -6.93 -24.01
N HIS A 139 9.46 -7.33 -23.68
CA HIS A 139 8.25 -6.95 -24.40
C HIS A 139 7.08 -6.57 -23.49
N GLY A 140 7.33 -6.17 -22.25
CA GLY A 140 6.30 -5.68 -21.30
C GLY A 140 5.36 -6.75 -20.72
N PHE A 141 5.24 -7.94 -21.33
CA PHE A 141 4.27 -8.96 -20.93
C PHE A 141 4.87 -10.21 -20.25
N HIS A 142 6.16 -10.52 -20.45
CA HIS A 142 6.80 -11.69 -19.84
C HIS A 142 8.15 -11.31 -19.19
N THR A 143 8.24 -11.50 -17.87
CA THR A 143 9.49 -11.39 -17.10
C THR A 143 10.49 -12.42 -17.62
N THR A 144 11.44 -11.93 -18.41
CA THR A 144 12.36 -12.77 -19.21
C THR A 144 13.81 -12.55 -18.82
N ILE A 145 14.10 -11.45 -18.12
CA ILE A 145 15.46 -11.09 -17.70
C ILE A 145 15.52 -11.21 -16.17
N PRO A 146 16.40 -12.07 -15.61
CA PRO A 146 16.60 -12.14 -14.18
C PRO A 146 17.18 -10.85 -13.63
N SER A 147 16.89 -10.56 -12.36
CA SER A 147 17.54 -9.51 -11.59
C SER A 147 19.07 -9.67 -11.66
N PRO A 148 19.80 -8.66 -12.12
CA PRO A 148 21.24 -8.73 -12.23
C PRO A 148 21.94 -8.60 -10.87
N GLY A 149 21.31 -7.96 -9.88
CA GLY A 149 21.90 -7.71 -8.57
C GLY A 149 21.43 -8.64 -7.44
N LEU A 150 20.33 -9.37 -7.61
CA LEU A 150 19.73 -10.17 -6.53
C LEU A 150 20.65 -11.28 -5.98
N PRO A 151 21.34 -12.10 -6.83
CA PRO A 151 22.28 -13.09 -6.29
C PRO A 151 23.44 -12.44 -5.52
N ASP A 152 23.94 -11.31 -6.01
CA ASP A 152 25.05 -10.58 -5.38
C ASP A 152 24.66 -9.98 -4.04
N LEU A 153 23.44 -9.45 -3.94
CA LEU A 153 22.86 -9.00 -2.66
C LEU A 153 22.82 -10.17 -1.67
N LEU A 154 22.22 -11.31 -2.05
CA LEU A 154 22.02 -12.45 -1.15
C LEU A 154 23.36 -12.98 -0.64
N ASN A 155 24.39 -13.03 -1.49
CA ASN A 155 25.74 -13.42 -1.08
C ASN A 155 26.37 -12.46 -0.05
N HIS A 156 25.99 -11.19 -0.03
CA HIS A 156 26.46 -10.20 0.95
C HIS A 156 25.51 -10.00 2.14
N MET A 157 24.34 -10.65 2.12
CA MET A 157 23.31 -10.44 3.13
C MET A 157 23.77 -10.68 4.57
N PRO A 158 24.52 -11.77 4.88
CA PRO A 158 25.06 -11.97 6.22
C PRO A 158 25.92 -10.80 6.71
N PHE A 159 26.67 -10.16 5.82
CA PHE A 159 27.47 -8.99 6.16
C PHE A 159 26.62 -7.75 6.36
N LEU A 160 25.59 -7.54 5.53
CA LEU A 160 24.70 -6.39 5.60
C LEU A 160 23.87 -6.41 6.89
N LEU A 161 23.28 -7.55 7.24
CA LEU A 161 22.51 -7.74 8.48
C LEU A 161 23.37 -7.61 9.75
N ASN A 162 24.70 -7.75 9.63
CA ASN A 162 25.63 -7.46 10.73
C ASN A 162 25.92 -5.97 10.92
N GLN A 163 25.49 -5.12 9.98
CA GLN A 163 25.78 -3.69 10.03
C GLN A 163 24.53 -2.83 10.05
N LEU A 164 23.40 -3.34 9.57
CA LEU A 164 22.18 -2.57 9.36
C LEU A 164 21.01 -3.22 10.10
N SER A 165 20.09 -2.39 10.58
CA SER A 165 18.72 -2.80 10.89
C SER A 165 17.99 -3.20 9.61
N LEU A 166 16.80 -3.80 9.71
CA LEU A 166 15.99 -4.06 8.51
C LEU A 166 15.60 -2.76 7.79
N GLU A 167 15.38 -1.67 8.53
CA GLU A 167 15.16 -0.34 7.96
C GLU A 167 16.36 0.12 7.11
N GLY A 168 17.56 0.08 7.70
CA GLY A 168 18.77 0.50 7.01
C GLY A 168 19.07 -0.38 5.79
N LEU A 169 18.81 -1.69 5.89
CA LEU A 169 18.93 -2.63 4.77
C LEU A 169 17.97 -2.25 3.64
N LYS A 170 16.68 -2.03 3.95
CA LYS A 170 15.67 -1.62 2.98
C LYS A 170 16.06 -0.32 2.29
N ASN A 171 16.45 0.71 3.05
CA ASN A 171 16.89 2.01 2.51
C ASN A 171 18.11 1.87 1.60
N TRP A 172 19.08 1.04 1.99
CA TRP A 172 20.28 0.77 1.19
C TRP A 172 19.96 0.03 -0.11
N ILE A 173 19.05 -0.94 -0.08
CA ILE A 173 18.56 -1.64 -1.27
C ILE A 173 17.77 -0.69 -2.18
N ASP A 174 16.85 0.09 -1.62
CA ASP A 174 16.04 1.08 -2.34
C ASP A 174 16.91 2.08 -3.11
N TYR A 175 17.98 2.56 -2.49
CA TYR A 175 18.95 3.43 -3.15
C TYR A 175 19.62 2.74 -4.35
N GLY A 176 20.04 1.48 -4.18
CA GLY A 176 20.66 0.69 -5.24
C GLY A 176 19.74 0.44 -6.43
N ILE A 177 18.46 0.13 -6.16
CA ILE A 177 17.44 -0.05 -7.20
C ILE A 177 17.19 1.26 -7.95
N ARG A 178 16.88 2.35 -7.23
CA ARG A 178 16.50 3.64 -7.84
C ARG A 178 17.60 4.26 -8.70
N ASN A 179 18.85 4.18 -8.25
CA ASN A 179 19.97 4.84 -8.95
C ASN A 179 20.58 3.99 -10.09
N TYR A 180 20.36 2.68 -10.10
CA TYR A 180 20.97 1.76 -11.08
C TYR A 180 19.98 0.91 -11.89
N ALA A 181 18.68 1.23 -11.87
CA ALA A 181 17.63 0.50 -12.60
C ALA A 181 17.96 0.22 -14.08
N ASN A 182 18.60 1.18 -14.77
CA ASN A 182 18.93 1.08 -16.20
C ASN A 182 20.36 0.58 -16.48
N HIS A 183 21.13 0.19 -15.45
CA HIS A 183 22.53 -0.19 -15.57
C HIS A 183 22.84 -1.50 -14.83
N PRO A 184 22.54 -2.68 -15.43
CA PRO A 184 22.67 -4.00 -14.79
C PRO A 184 24.04 -4.26 -14.15
N GLU A 185 25.14 -3.96 -14.85
CA GLU A 185 26.50 -4.16 -14.30
C GLU A 185 26.79 -3.24 -13.11
N ARG A 186 26.30 -1.99 -13.14
CA ARG A 186 26.49 -1.06 -12.02
C ARG A 186 25.62 -1.43 -10.82
N GLN A 187 24.43 -1.96 -11.07
CA GLN A 187 23.56 -2.49 -10.03
C GLN A 187 24.22 -3.67 -9.32
N SER A 188 24.76 -4.64 -10.06
CA SER A 188 25.55 -5.74 -9.51
C SER A 188 26.77 -5.24 -8.71
N ASN A 189 27.53 -4.27 -9.24
CA ASN A 189 28.67 -3.69 -8.53
C ASN A 189 28.28 -2.96 -7.24
N TYR A 190 27.11 -2.31 -7.19
CA TYR A 190 26.56 -1.68 -5.99
C TYR A 190 26.26 -2.74 -4.93
N PHE A 191 25.55 -3.81 -5.30
CA PHE A 191 25.17 -4.88 -4.36
C PHE A 191 26.37 -5.77 -3.94
N CYS A 192 27.46 -5.76 -4.71
CA CYS A 192 28.76 -6.32 -4.32
C CYS A 192 29.63 -5.38 -3.44
N LEU A 193 29.11 -4.23 -2.99
CA LEU A 193 29.87 -3.23 -2.21
C LEU A 193 31.12 -2.69 -2.91
N GLN A 194 31.20 -2.78 -4.25
CA GLN A 194 32.38 -2.37 -5.01
C GLN A 194 32.38 -0.86 -5.28
N THR A 195 31.19 -0.25 -5.39
CA THR A 195 31.06 1.18 -5.69
C THR A 195 31.27 2.04 -4.44
N ALA A 196 31.76 3.27 -4.63
CA ALA A 196 32.05 4.18 -3.53
C ALA A 196 30.77 4.67 -2.82
N ASP A 197 29.71 4.91 -3.59
CA ASP A 197 28.40 5.29 -3.11
C ASP A 197 27.72 4.17 -2.33
N SER A 198 27.81 2.91 -2.77
CA SER A 198 27.31 1.75 -2.02
C SER A 198 27.84 1.69 -0.59
N ARG A 199 29.15 1.87 -0.43
CA ARG A 199 29.79 1.93 0.90
C ARG A 199 29.42 3.18 1.68
N ALA A 200 29.19 4.32 1.01
CA ALA A 200 28.80 5.56 1.66
C ALA A 200 27.36 5.51 2.19
N ILE A 201 26.42 4.95 1.42
CA ILE A 201 25.04 4.73 1.88
C ILE A 201 25.04 3.67 2.99
N LEU A 202 25.80 2.58 2.87
CA LEU A 202 25.95 1.59 3.94
C LEU A 202 26.43 2.25 5.25
N GLN A 203 27.43 3.14 5.18
CA GLN A 203 27.89 3.87 6.36
C GLN A 203 26.85 4.83 6.93
N ARG A 204 26.03 5.43 6.08
CA ARG A 204 24.95 6.34 6.50
C ARG A 204 23.83 5.59 7.21
N GLU A 205 23.41 4.45 6.68
CA GLU A 205 22.33 3.62 7.24
C GLU A 205 22.80 2.80 8.45
N ARG A 206 24.12 2.73 8.70
CA ARG A 206 24.73 2.13 9.90
C ARG A 206 24.64 3.06 11.11
N HIS A 207 23.45 3.50 11.45
CA HIS A 207 23.20 4.24 12.69
C HIS A 207 22.54 3.36 13.75
N GLY A 208 22.69 3.78 15.00
CA GLY A 208 22.10 3.11 16.15
C GLY A 208 22.86 1.92 16.72
N THR A 209 22.37 1.47 17.88
CA THR A 209 22.83 0.29 18.60
C THR A 209 21.89 -0.85 18.26
N LEU A 210 22.38 -1.85 17.52
CA LEU A 210 21.60 -3.04 17.19
C LEU A 210 21.36 -3.90 18.42
N PHE A 211 20.12 -4.40 18.55
CA PHE A 211 19.72 -5.30 19.62
C PHE A 211 20.56 -6.57 19.64
N ILE A 212 20.70 -7.24 18.47
CA ILE A 212 21.32 -8.56 18.36
C ILE A 212 22.79 -8.57 18.83
N ASP A 213 23.52 -7.48 18.62
CA ASP A 213 24.93 -7.35 19.07
C ASP A 213 25.04 -7.19 20.59
N ASN A 214 23.93 -6.93 21.27
CA ASN A 214 23.87 -6.61 22.68
C ASN A 214 22.92 -7.50 23.49
N GLU A 215 22.16 -8.40 22.86
CA GLU A 215 21.22 -9.34 23.48
C GLU A 215 21.85 -10.01 24.72
N ARG A 216 23.00 -10.66 24.57
CA ARG A 216 23.70 -11.31 25.69
C ARG A 216 24.00 -10.36 26.86
N LYS A 217 24.30 -9.09 26.60
CA LYS A 217 24.55 -8.10 27.67
C LYS A 217 23.24 -7.68 28.35
N LEU A 218 22.15 -7.61 27.59
CA LEU A 218 20.82 -7.29 28.07
C LEU A 218 20.23 -8.44 28.89
N ASP A 219 20.43 -9.70 28.46
CA ASP A 219 20.10 -10.89 29.24
C ASP A 219 20.82 -10.90 30.59
N LEU A 220 22.13 -10.65 30.59
CA LEU A 220 22.90 -10.57 31.82
C LEU A 220 22.45 -9.41 32.71
N TYR A 221 22.02 -8.30 32.12
CA TYR A 221 21.44 -7.16 32.84
C TYR A 221 20.13 -7.55 33.53
N MET A 222 19.21 -8.22 32.81
CA MET A 222 17.96 -8.73 33.36
C MET A 222 18.19 -9.77 34.46
N GLN A 223 19.08 -10.73 34.21
CA GLN A 223 19.38 -11.77 35.19
C GLN A 223 20.03 -11.20 36.46
N ALA A 224 20.95 -10.23 36.32
CA ALA A 224 21.68 -9.67 37.45
C ALA A 224 20.82 -8.71 38.30
N LEU A 225 20.01 -7.85 37.67
CA LEU A 225 19.25 -6.82 38.39
C LEU A 225 17.81 -7.22 38.68
N TRP A 226 17.19 -8.00 37.81
CA TRP A 226 15.78 -8.36 37.94
C TRP A 226 15.57 -9.82 38.33
N GLN A 227 16.63 -10.63 38.31
CA GLN A 227 16.58 -12.08 38.55
C GLN A 227 15.64 -12.80 37.60
N ASP A 228 15.52 -12.24 36.40
CA ASP A 228 14.68 -12.73 35.33
C ASP A 228 15.52 -13.03 34.10
N LYS A 229 15.09 -13.99 33.29
CA LYS A 229 15.70 -14.34 32.02
C LYS A 229 14.60 -14.36 30.95
N PRO A 230 14.07 -13.17 30.59
CA PRO A 230 12.98 -13.09 29.63
C PRO A 230 13.46 -13.54 28.25
N HIS A 231 12.53 -14.07 27.45
CA HIS A 231 12.74 -14.20 26.02
C HIS A 231 12.54 -12.82 25.39
N LEU A 232 13.60 -12.23 24.85
CA LEU A 232 13.56 -10.94 24.19
C LEU A 232 13.33 -11.16 22.69
N VAL A 233 12.32 -10.52 22.13
CA VAL A 233 11.93 -10.71 20.73
C VAL A 233 11.96 -9.35 20.02
N PRO A 234 12.85 -9.13 19.04
CA PRO A 234 12.95 -7.86 18.37
C PRO A 234 11.81 -7.63 17.34
N TYR A 235 11.46 -6.36 17.15
CA TYR A 235 10.57 -5.87 16.09
C TYR A 235 11.20 -4.68 15.36
N SER A 236 10.77 -4.38 14.13
CA SER A 236 11.35 -3.33 13.28
C SER A 236 10.43 -2.11 13.23
N ASN A 237 11.00 -0.91 13.26
CA ASN A 237 10.25 0.34 13.04
C ASN A 237 10.08 0.71 11.55
N ALA A 238 10.60 -0.13 10.63
CA ALA A 238 10.73 0.17 9.21
C ALA A 238 9.45 -0.01 8.39
N PHE A 239 8.50 -0.79 8.91
CA PHE A 239 7.34 -1.24 8.15
C PHE A 239 6.17 -0.27 8.39
N ASP A 240 5.49 0.10 7.31
CA ASP A 240 4.43 1.13 7.29
C ASP A 240 3.20 0.65 8.07
N GLU A 241 3.24 0.76 9.38
CA GLU A 241 2.10 0.56 10.26
C GLU A 241 1.41 1.91 10.55
N LEU A 242 0.07 1.89 10.55
CA LEU A 242 -0.78 3.04 10.94
C LEU A 242 -0.45 3.57 12.36
N ARG A 243 0.21 2.75 13.20
CA ARG A 243 0.76 3.10 14.50
C ARG A 243 2.19 2.61 14.59
N LYS A 244 3.08 3.41 15.19
CA LYS A 244 4.45 2.94 15.46
C LYS A 244 4.42 1.83 16.51
N PRO A 245 5.10 0.69 16.28
CA PRO A 245 5.15 -0.38 17.25
C PRO A 245 5.85 0.09 18.53
N MET A 246 5.16 -0.06 19.66
CA MET A 246 5.68 0.25 20.99
C MET A 246 6.25 -1.02 21.65
N PRO A 247 7.20 -0.89 22.58
CA PRO A 247 7.60 -2.02 23.41
C PRO A 247 6.38 -2.59 24.13
N TYR A 248 6.33 -3.90 24.31
CA TYR A 248 5.32 -4.55 25.11
C TYR A 248 5.83 -5.90 25.60
N TYR A 249 5.08 -6.57 26.46
CA TYR A 249 5.37 -7.94 26.81
C TYR A 249 4.09 -8.75 26.94
N ASP A 250 4.19 -10.03 26.58
CA ASP A 250 3.11 -11.01 26.64
C ASP A 250 3.66 -12.37 27.09
N HIS A 251 2.87 -13.42 26.89
CA HIS A 251 3.27 -14.80 27.21
C HIS A 251 4.35 -15.35 26.27
N LEU A 252 4.57 -14.73 25.10
CA LEU A 252 5.57 -15.13 24.11
C LEU A 252 6.91 -14.45 24.36
N GLY A 253 6.95 -13.28 24.99
CA GLY A 253 8.21 -12.63 25.38
C GLY A 253 8.08 -11.12 25.55
N ILE A 254 9.24 -10.47 25.71
CA ILE A 254 9.34 -9.00 25.74
C ILE A 254 9.73 -8.51 24.36
N ARG A 255 8.89 -7.66 23.79
CA ARG A 255 9.06 -7.06 22.46
C ARG A 255 9.88 -5.79 22.56
N VAL A 256 10.99 -5.76 21.81
CA VAL A 256 11.96 -4.66 21.85
C VAL A 256 12.31 -4.18 20.44
N PRO A 257 12.65 -2.90 20.22
CA PRO A 257 13.13 -2.46 18.91
C PRO A 257 14.40 -3.20 18.48
N ASP A 258 14.52 -3.52 17.20
CA ASP A 258 15.73 -4.12 16.60
C ASP A 258 16.94 -3.17 16.63
N VAL A 259 16.68 -1.85 16.68
CA VAL A 259 17.70 -0.81 16.80
C VAL A 259 17.26 0.36 17.70
N TYR A 260 18.21 0.92 18.45
CA TYR A 260 18.06 2.23 19.09
C TYR A 260 19.18 3.19 18.74
N ASP A 261 18.82 4.36 18.21
CA ASP A 261 19.74 5.49 18.09
C ASP A 261 20.11 6.11 19.43
N ASP A 262 21.27 6.76 19.49
CA ASP A 262 21.64 7.59 20.63
C ASP A 262 20.67 8.78 20.73
N LYS A 263 20.15 9.05 21.94
CA LYS A 263 19.22 10.17 22.20
C LYS A 263 19.91 11.18 23.10
N GLY A 264 20.32 12.32 22.53
CA GLY A 264 21.12 13.32 23.24
C GLY A 264 22.44 12.74 23.73
N ASN A 265 22.62 12.67 25.05
CA ASN A 265 23.80 12.07 25.68
C ASN A 265 23.59 10.61 26.13
N VAL A 266 22.45 10.00 25.81
CA VAL A 266 22.11 8.64 26.19
C VAL A 266 22.39 7.70 25.02
N ARG A 267 23.27 6.72 25.24
CA ARG A 267 23.62 5.73 24.21
C ARG A 267 22.47 4.75 23.98
N GLY A 268 22.36 4.19 22.78
CA GLY A 268 21.32 3.21 22.44
C GLY A 268 21.25 2.02 23.40
N ILE A 269 22.40 1.49 23.86
CA ILE A 269 22.44 0.41 24.87
C ILE A 269 21.79 0.81 26.21
N ASP A 270 21.92 2.08 26.59
CA ASP A 270 21.34 2.60 27.82
C ASP A 270 19.84 2.87 27.63
N ARG A 271 19.36 3.11 26.40
CA ARG A 271 17.92 3.13 26.09
C ARG A 271 17.28 1.75 26.28
N TYR A 272 17.91 0.68 25.79
CA TYR A 272 17.44 -0.70 26.06
C TYR A 272 17.36 -0.99 27.55
N ARG A 273 18.35 -0.56 28.34
CA ARG A 273 18.34 -0.75 29.80
C ARG A 273 17.19 -0.03 30.49
N ALA A 274 16.85 1.18 30.03
CA ALA A 274 15.71 1.94 30.53
C ALA A 274 14.40 1.20 30.24
N LEU A 275 14.19 0.78 28.98
CA LEU A 275 13.03 0.00 28.56
C LEU A 275 12.88 -1.28 29.37
N LEU A 276 13.94 -2.09 29.44
CA LEU A 276 13.89 -3.37 30.15
C LEU A 276 13.68 -3.18 31.66
N ALA A 277 14.23 -2.11 32.25
CA ALA A 277 13.93 -1.78 33.64
C ALA A 277 12.46 -1.40 33.84
N HIS A 278 11.88 -0.64 32.91
CA HIS A 278 10.47 -0.24 32.95
C HIS A 278 9.54 -1.46 32.86
N ILE A 279 9.76 -2.34 31.87
CA ILE A 279 8.96 -3.57 31.72
C ILE A 279 9.13 -4.51 32.92
N ALA A 280 10.36 -4.72 33.40
CA ALA A 280 10.60 -5.57 34.58
C ALA A 280 9.97 -4.98 35.85
N ALA A 281 9.84 -3.66 35.93
CA ALA A 281 9.14 -2.99 37.02
C ALA A 281 7.64 -3.24 36.96
N HIS A 282 7.02 -3.19 35.77
CA HIS A 282 5.62 -3.58 35.58
C HIS A 282 5.37 -5.04 35.96
N GLN A 283 6.17 -5.99 35.45
CA GLN A 283 6.06 -7.40 35.80
C GLN A 283 6.13 -7.66 37.31
N ARG A 284 6.86 -6.82 38.05
CA ARG A 284 7.06 -6.96 39.48
C ARG A 284 5.98 -6.28 40.33
N TRP A 285 5.48 -5.13 39.89
CA TRP A 285 4.71 -4.24 40.75
C TRP A 285 3.33 -3.86 40.21
N THR A 286 3.06 -4.05 38.92
CA THR A 286 1.76 -3.77 38.33
C THR A 286 0.82 -4.95 38.52
N THR A 287 -0.39 -4.65 38.97
CA THR A 287 -1.48 -5.61 39.07
C THR A 287 -2.56 -5.24 38.07
N ALA A 288 -3.04 -6.21 37.30
CA ALA A 288 -4.06 -5.92 36.30
C ALA A 288 -5.37 -5.43 36.95
N ILE A 289 -6.06 -4.52 36.28
CA ILE A 289 -7.33 -3.92 36.70
C ILE A 289 -8.35 -3.97 35.56
N ILE A 290 -9.64 -3.94 35.92
CA ILE A 290 -10.74 -4.06 34.96
C ILE A 290 -10.89 -2.76 34.16
N ALA A 291 -10.69 -2.83 32.84
CA ALA A 291 -10.72 -1.71 31.92
C ALA A 291 -12.14 -1.13 31.73
N ASP A 292 -13.18 -1.97 31.78
CA ASP A 292 -14.59 -1.60 31.57
C ASP A 292 -15.10 -0.55 32.56
N ASN A 293 -14.44 -0.42 33.72
CA ASN A 293 -14.79 0.57 34.74
C ASN A 293 -14.33 2.00 34.38
N TYR A 294 -13.59 2.18 33.28
CA TYR A 294 -12.90 3.42 32.95
C TYR A 294 -13.11 3.82 31.49
N SER A 295 -13.41 5.11 31.27
CA SER A 295 -13.42 5.72 29.94
C SER A 295 -12.00 5.80 29.33
N PRO A 296 -11.85 5.92 27.99
CA PRO A 296 -10.54 5.98 27.33
C PRO A 296 -9.60 7.07 27.90
N PHE A 297 -10.12 8.26 28.22
CA PHE A 297 -9.31 9.32 28.84
C PHE A 297 -8.87 9.00 30.28
N GLN A 298 -9.68 8.23 31.01
CA GLN A 298 -9.25 7.72 32.32
C GLN A 298 -8.16 6.67 32.13
N ARG A 299 -8.30 5.73 31.19
CA ARG A 299 -7.31 4.68 30.95
C ARG A 299 -5.91 5.23 30.63
N ILE A 300 -5.79 6.14 29.67
CA ILE A 300 -4.48 6.78 29.37
C ILE A 300 -3.91 7.56 30.57
N THR A 301 -4.77 8.13 31.41
CA THR A 301 -4.31 8.80 32.64
C THR A 301 -3.82 7.76 33.66
N ILE A 302 -4.52 6.64 33.81
CA ILE A 302 -4.16 5.56 34.74
C ILE A 302 -2.82 4.94 34.32
N GLU A 303 -2.63 4.68 33.04
CA GLU A 303 -1.38 4.21 32.44
C GLU A 303 -0.21 5.12 32.83
N VAL A 304 -0.30 6.43 32.60
CA VAL A 304 0.79 7.37 32.92
C VAL A 304 1.07 7.43 34.42
N PHE A 305 0.05 7.34 35.28
CA PHE A 305 0.25 7.29 36.73
C PHE A 305 0.93 5.98 37.17
N GLU A 306 0.54 4.85 36.56
CA GLU A 306 1.14 3.55 36.85
C GLU A 306 2.60 3.49 36.38
N ASP A 307 2.89 3.96 35.16
CA ASP A 307 4.25 4.11 34.65
C ASP A 307 5.12 4.91 35.62
N SER A 308 4.59 6.08 36.04
CA SER A 308 5.29 6.96 36.97
C SER A 308 5.53 6.27 38.32
N ARG A 309 4.61 5.40 38.77
CA ARG A 309 4.77 4.60 40.00
C ARG A 309 5.86 3.56 39.85
N VAL A 310 5.84 2.75 38.79
CA VAL A 310 6.84 1.68 38.62
C VAL A 310 8.23 2.27 38.41
N GLU A 311 8.36 3.41 37.72
CA GLU A 311 9.61 4.16 37.59
C GLU A 311 10.09 4.72 38.93
N TYR A 312 9.19 5.31 39.72
CA TYR A 312 9.51 5.81 41.05
C TYR A 312 10.03 4.68 41.95
N LEU A 313 9.35 3.54 41.99
CA LEU A 313 9.78 2.35 42.74
C LEU A 313 11.12 1.78 42.22
N THR A 314 11.30 1.79 40.90
CA THR A 314 12.56 1.40 40.24
C THR A 314 13.71 2.28 40.70
N ILE A 315 13.51 3.60 40.76
CA ILE A 315 14.53 4.55 41.23
C ILE A 315 14.86 4.35 42.72
N GLN A 316 13.87 4.04 43.56
CA GLN A 316 14.12 3.74 44.97
C GLN A 316 15.02 2.49 45.12
N ARG A 317 14.79 1.48 44.28
CA ARG A 317 15.59 0.24 44.28
C ARG A 317 16.95 0.43 43.61
N TYR A 318 17.00 1.17 42.51
CA TYR A 318 18.18 1.39 41.66
C TYR A 318 18.35 2.89 41.37
N PRO A 319 18.94 3.66 42.30
CA PRO A 319 19.02 5.13 42.20
C PRO A 319 19.73 5.65 40.95
N GLY A 320 20.63 4.85 40.36
CA GLY A 320 21.34 5.19 39.13
C GLY A 320 20.43 5.36 37.90
N LEU A 321 19.25 4.72 37.88
CA LEU A 321 18.30 4.82 36.76
C LEU A 321 17.59 6.17 36.69
N ARG A 322 17.57 6.96 37.78
CA ARG A 322 16.98 8.30 37.79
C ARG A 322 17.56 9.19 36.69
N ARG A 323 18.89 9.21 36.56
CA ARG A 323 19.57 10.04 35.55
C ARG A 323 19.16 9.62 34.13
N LEU A 324 18.96 8.33 33.92
CA LEU A 324 18.63 7.75 32.63
C LEU A 324 17.18 8.05 32.23
N PHE A 325 16.22 7.80 33.12
CA PHE A 325 14.81 8.13 32.88
C PHE A 325 14.61 9.63 32.65
N ILE A 326 15.19 10.50 33.50
CA ILE A 326 15.08 11.96 33.32
C ILE A 326 15.66 12.40 31.96
N ALA A 327 16.79 11.83 31.53
CA ALA A 327 17.42 12.20 30.27
C ALA A 327 16.65 11.73 29.03
N LEU A 328 15.83 10.67 29.16
CA LEU A 328 15.06 10.11 28.06
C LEU A 328 13.62 10.63 28.00
N HIS A 329 13.07 11.07 29.15
CA HIS A 329 11.74 11.66 29.25
C HIS A 329 11.71 13.04 28.55
N PRO A 330 10.68 13.33 27.73
CA PRO A 330 10.52 14.67 27.15
C PRO A 330 10.27 15.72 28.24
N VAL A 331 10.59 16.97 27.95
CA VAL A 331 10.34 18.10 28.86
C VAL A 331 9.40 19.09 28.15
N PRO A 332 8.07 18.85 28.20
CA PRO A 332 7.11 19.75 27.58
C PRO A 332 7.26 21.19 28.10
N GLU A 333 7.16 22.18 27.23
CA GLU A 333 7.00 23.57 27.65
C GLU A 333 5.57 23.77 28.21
N GLU A 334 5.44 24.38 29.39
CA GLU A 334 4.19 24.44 30.16
C GLU A 334 3.01 25.06 29.39
N ASP A 335 3.25 26.13 28.63
CA ASP A 335 2.21 26.88 27.92
C ASP A 335 2.13 26.54 26.42
N ALA A 336 2.79 25.46 25.98
CA ALA A 336 2.93 25.18 24.55
C ALA A 336 1.69 24.54 23.89
N CYS A 337 0.78 23.96 24.68
CA CYS A 337 -0.47 23.40 24.19
C CYS A 337 -1.63 24.39 24.38
N GLN A 338 -2.33 24.73 23.29
CA GLN A 338 -3.38 25.73 23.33
C GLN A 338 -4.70 25.09 23.76
N SER A 339 -5.01 25.17 25.06
CA SER A 339 -6.16 24.48 25.67
C SER A 339 -7.54 24.94 25.16
N GLU A 340 -7.63 25.95 24.29
CA GLU A 340 -8.89 26.38 23.65
C GLU A 340 -9.09 25.74 22.26
N GLU A 341 -8.01 25.32 21.59
CA GLU A 341 -8.00 24.88 20.19
C GLU A 341 -7.57 23.41 20.02
N GLU A 342 -6.90 22.85 21.04
CA GLU A 342 -6.26 21.54 21.01
C GLU A 342 -6.63 20.69 22.23
N SER A 343 -6.63 19.37 22.05
CA SER A 343 -6.67 18.42 23.16
C SER A 343 -5.31 18.32 23.82
N CYS A 344 -5.24 18.78 25.07
CA CYS A 344 -3.98 18.92 25.83
C CYS A 344 -3.81 17.83 26.90
N ILE A 345 -4.58 16.73 26.84
CA ILE A 345 -4.49 15.64 27.83
C ILE A 345 -3.07 15.05 27.85
N ARG A 346 -2.53 14.64 26.69
CA ARG A 346 -1.19 14.04 26.61
C ARG A 346 -0.10 14.99 27.11
N HIS A 347 -0.23 16.27 26.78
CA HIS A 347 0.69 17.32 27.22
C HIS A 347 0.70 17.48 28.76
N ARG A 348 -0.49 17.60 29.39
CA ARG A 348 -0.60 17.68 30.85
C ARG A 348 -0.10 16.42 31.56
N LEU A 349 -0.37 15.24 30.98
CA LEU A 349 0.13 13.96 31.52
C LEU A 349 1.65 13.86 31.42
N ALA A 350 2.26 14.28 30.32
CA ALA A 350 3.71 14.31 30.16
C ALA A 350 4.37 15.30 31.14
N MET A 351 3.77 16.48 31.37
CA MET A 351 4.23 17.41 32.39
C MET A 351 4.17 16.77 33.79
N LEU A 352 3.04 16.17 34.15
CA LEU A 352 2.86 15.49 35.44
C LEU A 352 3.89 14.39 35.64
N SER A 353 4.06 13.52 34.64
CA SER A 353 4.98 12.39 34.70
C SER A 353 6.43 12.86 34.86
N TYR A 354 6.85 13.88 34.11
CA TYR A 354 8.17 14.50 34.28
C TYR A 354 8.34 15.12 35.67
N ALA A 355 7.30 15.78 36.19
CA ALA A 355 7.33 16.42 37.50
C ALA A 355 7.46 15.41 38.66
N ILE A 356 6.79 14.26 38.55
CA ILE A 356 6.94 13.13 39.48
C ILE A 356 8.37 12.59 39.46
N LEU A 357 8.95 12.49 38.26
CA LEU A 357 10.27 11.92 38.05
C LEU A 357 11.42 12.86 38.48
N ASN A 358 11.26 14.17 38.25
CA ASN A 358 12.28 15.18 38.45
C ASN A 358 11.79 16.33 39.37
N ALA A 359 12.30 16.38 40.60
CA ALA A 359 11.97 17.43 41.56
C ALA A 359 12.42 18.85 41.15
N ASP A 360 13.38 18.96 40.22
CA ASP A 360 13.88 20.25 39.71
C ASP A 360 13.11 20.73 38.46
N HIS A 361 11.90 20.20 38.22
CA HIS A 361 11.08 20.57 37.06
C HIS A 361 10.70 22.09 37.08
N PRO A 362 10.49 22.72 35.91
CA PRO A 362 10.21 24.16 35.85
C PRO A 362 8.73 24.53 36.09
N TYR A 363 7.84 23.54 36.19
CA TYR A 363 6.39 23.76 36.13
C TYR A 363 5.79 24.53 37.30
N LYS A 364 4.78 25.36 37.00
CA LYS A 364 4.03 26.19 37.95
C LYS A 364 2.53 25.87 38.00
N ASN A 365 2.04 25.04 37.08
CA ASN A 365 0.64 24.66 37.01
C ASN A 365 0.17 24.06 38.36
N PRO A 366 -0.82 24.67 39.03
CA PRO A 366 -1.20 24.28 40.39
C PRO A 366 -1.83 22.88 40.46
N ASP A 367 -2.53 22.45 39.41
CA ASP A 367 -3.15 21.13 39.37
C ASP A 367 -2.08 20.04 39.19
N VAL A 368 -1.06 20.30 38.36
CA VAL A 368 0.08 19.38 38.23
C VAL A 368 0.82 19.24 39.55
N LEU A 369 1.19 20.37 40.18
CA LEU A 369 1.93 20.38 41.44
C LEU A 369 1.21 19.66 42.58
N GLU A 370 -0.10 19.90 42.74
CA GLU A 370 -0.89 19.24 43.78
C GLU A 370 -0.93 17.71 43.57
N PHE A 371 -1.05 17.25 42.32
CA PHE A 371 -1.11 15.82 42.05
C PHE A 371 0.26 15.13 42.14
N VAL A 372 1.37 15.83 41.90
CA VAL A 372 2.72 15.36 42.23
C VAL A 372 2.83 15.13 43.74
N GLU A 373 2.40 16.09 44.57
CA GLU A 373 2.42 15.94 46.03
C GLU A 373 1.55 14.77 46.50
N ARG A 374 0.33 14.64 45.96
CA ARG A 374 -0.58 13.53 46.28
C ARG A 374 -0.01 12.18 45.86
N PHE A 375 0.62 12.11 44.69
CA PHE A 375 1.30 10.91 44.21
C PHE A 375 2.41 10.50 45.18
N HIS A 376 3.28 11.43 45.59
CA HIS A 376 4.35 11.14 46.54
C HIS A 376 3.81 10.77 47.92
N ALA A 377 2.74 11.40 48.39
CA ALA A 377 2.12 11.06 49.67
C ALA A 377 1.60 9.61 49.69
N VAL A 378 1.01 9.14 48.60
CA VAL A 378 0.54 7.75 48.47
C VAL A 378 1.72 6.79 48.35
N THR A 379 2.69 7.08 47.49
CA THR A 379 3.81 6.16 47.21
C THR A 379 4.86 6.06 48.33
N GLN A 380 5.04 7.10 49.15
CA GLN A 380 5.96 7.08 50.30
C GLN A 380 5.55 6.09 51.40
N THR A 381 4.28 5.69 51.45
CA THR A 381 3.80 4.69 52.42
C THR A 381 4.36 3.28 52.17
N GLY A 382 4.89 3.02 50.97
CA GLY A 382 5.47 1.73 50.57
C GLY A 382 4.44 0.65 50.23
N SER A 383 3.13 0.94 50.35
CA SER A 383 2.03 0.02 50.06
C SER A 383 1.14 0.48 48.89
N ALA A 384 1.62 1.39 48.05
CA ALA A 384 0.83 1.92 46.94
C ALA A 384 0.65 0.86 45.84
N GLU A 385 -0.61 0.49 45.60
CA GLU A 385 -1.01 -0.48 44.57
C GLU A 385 -1.47 0.21 43.28
N THR A 386 -1.57 -0.54 42.18
CA THR A 386 -2.10 -0.02 40.90
C THR A 386 -3.50 0.58 41.07
N ALA A 387 -4.34 0.01 41.94
CA ALA A 387 -5.66 0.55 42.25
C ALA A 387 -5.62 1.96 42.89
N ASP A 388 -4.57 2.30 43.64
CA ASP A 388 -4.42 3.64 44.21
C ASP A 388 -3.96 4.64 43.16
N MET A 389 -3.12 4.21 42.21
CA MET A 389 -2.79 5.01 41.02
C MET A 389 -4.03 5.27 40.18
N ALA A 390 -4.90 4.26 40.01
CA ALA A 390 -6.14 4.42 39.28
C ALA A 390 -7.07 5.47 39.92
N LYS A 391 -7.20 5.47 41.25
CA LYS A 391 -8.00 6.48 41.98
C LYS A 391 -7.42 7.88 41.84
N LEU A 392 -6.10 8.03 41.92
CA LEU A 392 -5.42 9.32 41.72
C LEU A 392 -5.59 9.82 40.29
N ALA A 393 -5.39 8.95 39.30
CA ALA A 393 -5.58 9.24 37.88
C ALA A 393 -6.99 9.71 37.56
N VAL A 394 -8.02 9.01 38.04
CA VAL A 394 -9.42 9.41 37.88
C VAL A 394 -9.69 10.78 38.51
N SER A 395 -9.11 11.04 39.69
CA SER A 395 -9.22 12.35 40.34
C SER A 395 -8.51 13.47 39.54
N PHE A 396 -7.38 13.16 38.92
CA PHE A 396 -6.61 14.11 38.10
C PHE A 396 -7.42 14.51 36.89
N ILE A 397 -7.83 13.53 36.08
CA ILE A 397 -8.55 13.81 34.83
C ILE A 397 -9.91 14.47 35.10
N ALA A 398 -10.62 14.10 36.18
CA ALA A 398 -11.87 14.75 36.54
C ALA A 398 -11.71 16.25 36.85
N ARG A 399 -10.52 16.66 37.31
CA ARG A 399 -10.21 18.06 37.64
C ARG A 399 -9.63 18.82 36.45
N THR A 400 -8.75 18.20 35.68
CA THR A 400 -7.99 18.88 34.63
C THR A 400 -8.65 18.83 33.26
N ARG A 401 -9.60 17.91 33.03
CA ARG A 401 -10.27 17.75 31.74
C ARG A 401 -11.04 19.01 31.37
N ARG A 402 -10.89 19.43 30.13
CA ARG A 402 -11.58 20.55 29.49
C ARG A 402 -12.48 20.03 28.37
N GLN A 403 -13.40 20.88 27.90
CA GLN A 403 -14.26 20.53 26.76
C GLN A 403 -13.44 20.35 25.47
N SER A 404 -12.41 21.18 25.28
CA SER A 404 -11.46 21.11 24.16
C SER A 404 -10.71 19.78 24.06
N ASP A 405 -10.62 19.01 25.15
CA ASP A 405 -9.97 17.70 25.10
C ASP A 405 -10.72 16.66 24.26
N GLN A 406 -11.97 16.96 23.86
CA GLN A 406 -12.75 16.15 22.93
C GLN A 406 -12.49 16.52 21.45
N LEU A 407 -11.71 17.57 21.19
CA LEU A 407 -11.38 17.96 19.82
C LEU A 407 -10.48 16.91 19.15
N PRO A 408 -10.65 16.68 17.83
CA PRO A 408 -9.80 15.76 17.07
C PRO A 408 -8.35 16.28 16.94
N ASN A 409 -8.13 17.59 17.11
CA ASN A 409 -6.82 18.20 17.08
C ASN A 409 -6.06 17.92 18.39
N VAL A 410 -5.23 16.88 18.40
CA VAL A 410 -4.46 16.44 19.58
C VAL A 410 -3.03 16.98 19.53
N TYR A 411 -2.55 17.52 20.65
CA TYR A 411 -1.17 18.00 20.75
C TYR A 411 -0.19 16.85 21.06
N PHE A 412 0.77 16.63 20.16
CA PHE A 412 1.73 15.50 20.27
C PHE A 412 3.16 15.91 20.65
N LYS A 413 3.56 17.18 20.43
CA LYS A 413 4.94 17.61 20.60
C LYS A 413 5.41 17.44 22.06
N ASP A 414 6.57 16.80 22.24
CA ASP A 414 7.20 16.55 23.55
C ASP A 414 6.29 15.81 24.56
N THR A 415 5.38 14.94 24.07
CA THR A 415 4.46 14.18 24.93
C THR A 415 4.79 12.68 25.06
N GLU A 416 5.72 12.17 24.25
CA GLU A 416 5.99 10.73 24.13
C GLU A 416 7.25 10.29 24.90
N VAL A 417 7.10 9.28 25.76
CA VAL A 417 8.20 8.69 26.55
C VAL A 417 8.67 7.39 25.89
N GLY A 418 9.61 7.49 24.93
CA GLY A 418 9.97 6.37 24.04
C GLY A 418 10.74 5.18 24.63
N TYR A 419 10.78 4.99 25.96
CA TYR A 419 11.25 3.75 26.59
C TYR A 419 10.13 2.99 27.31
N ARG A 420 8.92 3.58 27.40
CA ARG A 420 7.77 2.93 28.03
C ARG A 420 7.12 1.95 27.08
N ASP A 421 6.43 0.97 27.65
CA ASP A 421 5.60 0.01 26.94
C ASP A 421 4.19 0.56 26.69
N ASP A 422 3.34 -0.25 26.06
CA ASP A 422 1.96 0.10 25.71
C ASP A 422 0.92 -0.21 26.81
N ASN A 423 1.37 -0.67 27.98
CA ASN A 423 0.55 -0.99 29.13
C ASN A 423 -0.55 -2.03 28.94
N ARG A 424 -0.52 -2.83 27.85
CA ARG A 424 -1.55 -3.85 27.58
C ARG A 424 -1.73 -4.85 28.72
N HIS A 425 -0.65 -5.17 29.43
CA HIS A 425 -0.63 -6.12 30.56
C HIS A 425 -1.41 -5.64 31.79
N MET A 426 -1.68 -4.33 31.90
CA MET A 426 -2.39 -3.76 33.04
C MET A 426 -3.91 -3.98 32.94
N TRP A 427 -4.43 -4.24 31.74
CA TRP A 427 -5.87 -4.24 31.49
C TRP A 427 -6.45 -5.65 31.44
N MET A 428 -7.56 -5.85 32.15
CA MET A 428 -8.46 -7.00 31.99
C MET A 428 -9.81 -6.49 31.49
N PHE A 429 -10.39 -7.19 30.53
CA PHE A 429 -11.72 -6.90 29.99
C PHE A 429 -12.68 -7.99 30.46
N ILE A 430 -13.91 -7.61 30.84
CA ILE A 430 -14.97 -8.53 31.29
C ILE A 430 -15.94 -8.85 30.14
N GLU A 431 -16.10 -7.91 29.21
CA GLU A 431 -16.93 -8.07 28.01
C GLU A 431 -16.01 -8.12 26.78
N GLU A 432 -16.28 -9.07 25.86
CA GLU A 432 -15.70 -9.09 24.52
C GLU A 432 -16.26 -7.88 23.74
N GLY A 433 -15.67 -6.71 23.94
CA GLY A 433 -15.98 -5.49 23.21
C GLY A 433 -14.98 -5.24 22.08
N ASP A 434 -15.34 -4.38 21.12
CA ASP A 434 -14.55 -3.96 19.94
C ASP A 434 -13.08 -3.54 20.25
N GLU A 435 -12.71 -3.37 21.51
CA GLU A 435 -11.39 -2.92 21.97
C GLU A 435 -10.43 -4.07 22.34
N GLU A 436 -10.90 -5.31 22.54
CA GLU A 436 -10.02 -6.49 22.72
C GLU A 436 -9.18 -6.74 21.45
N GLU A 437 -9.75 -6.43 20.28
CA GLU A 437 -9.09 -6.47 18.96
C GLU A 437 -7.98 -5.41 18.80
N ALA A 438 -7.89 -4.40 19.67
CA ALA A 438 -6.94 -3.29 19.51
C ALA A 438 -5.53 -3.59 20.05
N PHE A 439 -5.38 -4.62 20.88
CA PHE A 439 -4.10 -5.01 21.49
C PHE A 439 -3.61 -6.38 21.02
N GLU A 440 -4.52 -7.30 20.70
CA GLU A 440 -4.19 -8.52 19.97
C GLU A 440 -4.25 -8.22 18.46
N ASP A 441 -3.16 -7.71 17.88
CA ASP A 441 -3.03 -7.61 16.42
C ASP A 441 -2.81 -9.02 15.81
N LYS A 442 -3.80 -9.87 15.98
CA LYS A 442 -4.29 -10.72 14.90
C LYS A 442 -5.66 -10.17 14.54
N ARG A 443 -5.66 -9.14 13.68
CA ARG A 443 -6.82 -8.91 12.81
C ARG A 443 -7.03 -10.17 11.97
N GLU A 444 -7.80 -11.11 12.49
CA GLU A 444 -8.73 -11.85 11.65
C GLU A 444 -9.70 -10.79 11.12
N VAL A 445 -9.48 -10.39 9.88
CA VAL A 445 -10.38 -9.49 9.15
C VAL A 445 -11.80 -10.07 9.30
N PRO A 446 -12.75 -9.35 9.92
CA PRO A 446 -14.11 -9.82 10.05
C PRO A 446 -14.67 -10.15 8.65
N PRO A 447 -15.36 -11.29 8.44
CA PRO A 447 -15.79 -11.71 7.10
C PRO A 447 -16.85 -10.82 6.42
N ASP A 448 -17.17 -9.64 6.97
CA ASP A 448 -18.29 -8.80 6.52
C ASP A 448 -17.94 -7.34 6.19
N GLU A 449 -16.65 -6.96 6.14
CA GLU A 449 -16.28 -5.93 5.17
C GLU A 449 -16.24 -6.61 3.82
N LYS A 450 -17.26 -6.37 2.99
CA LYS A 450 -17.29 -6.88 1.60
C LYS A 450 -15.93 -6.61 0.97
N GLU A 451 -15.09 -7.65 0.89
CA GLU A 451 -14.05 -7.75 -0.11
C GLU A 451 -14.73 -7.31 -1.39
N LEU A 452 -14.30 -6.15 -1.93
CA LEU A 452 -14.68 -5.76 -3.26
C LEU A 452 -14.16 -6.89 -4.14
N ASP A 453 -15.05 -7.81 -4.51
CA ASP A 453 -14.79 -8.98 -5.35
C ASP A 453 -14.18 -8.45 -6.66
N GLY A 454 -12.85 -8.44 -6.70
CA GLY A 454 -12.13 -7.46 -7.51
C GLY A 454 -10.65 -7.79 -7.59
N LEU A 455 -10.06 -7.37 -8.70
CA LEU A 455 -8.63 -7.53 -8.95
C LEU A 455 -7.83 -6.71 -7.90
N PRO A 456 -6.58 -7.10 -7.59
CA PRO A 456 -5.73 -6.34 -6.69
C PRO A 456 -5.65 -4.87 -7.14
N PRO A 457 -5.55 -3.91 -6.19
CA PRO A 457 -5.54 -2.50 -6.53
C PRO A 457 -4.37 -2.16 -7.45
N ARG A 458 -4.61 -1.31 -8.43
CA ARG A 458 -3.56 -0.72 -9.25
C ARG A 458 -3.12 0.59 -8.64
N HIS A 459 -1.84 0.74 -8.43
CA HIS A 459 -1.28 1.95 -7.88
C HIS A 459 -0.98 2.98 -8.99
N TYR A 460 -1.37 4.23 -8.76
CA TYR A 460 -1.09 5.35 -9.64
C TYR A 460 -0.29 6.43 -8.91
N PRO A 461 0.70 7.05 -9.58
CA PRO A 461 1.40 8.19 -9.03
C PRO A 461 0.49 9.42 -8.98
N GLU A 462 0.70 10.26 -7.98
CA GLU A 462 0.07 11.58 -7.86
C GLU A 462 1.13 12.66 -7.98
N TRP A 463 0.87 13.67 -8.82
CA TRP A 463 1.77 14.80 -9.02
C TRP A 463 1.68 15.78 -7.86
N ASP A 464 2.80 15.97 -7.16
CA ASP A 464 2.94 16.98 -6.13
C ASP A 464 3.43 18.29 -6.76
N TYR A 465 2.53 19.28 -6.83
CA TYR A 465 2.86 20.55 -7.47
C TYR A 465 3.83 21.39 -6.64
N SER A 466 3.87 21.20 -5.32
CA SER A 466 4.72 21.96 -4.39
C SER A 466 6.19 21.55 -4.55
N THR A 467 6.44 20.25 -4.69
CA THR A 467 7.79 19.69 -4.87
C THR A 467 8.16 19.51 -6.34
N LYS A 468 7.18 19.62 -7.26
CA LYS A 468 7.31 19.33 -8.70
C LYS A 468 7.83 17.93 -8.97
N THR A 469 7.38 16.96 -8.17
CA THR A 469 7.73 15.55 -8.29
C THR A 469 6.50 14.67 -8.19
N TYR A 470 6.59 13.43 -8.64
CA TYR A 470 5.52 12.46 -8.42
C TYR A 470 5.70 11.79 -7.06
N ARG A 471 4.61 11.62 -6.33
CA ARG A 471 4.49 10.67 -5.24
C ARG A 471 4.22 9.30 -5.87
N PRO A 472 5.19 8.37 -5.87
CA PRO A 472 5.01 7.06 -6.48
C PRO A 472 4.00 6.26 -5.66
N ASP A 473 3.21 5.43 -6.36
CA ASP A 473 2.24 4.48 -5.78
C ASP A 473 1.29 5.08 -4.72
N TRP A 474 0.99 6.37 -4.88
CA TRP A 474 0.29 7.16 -3.87
C TRP A 474 -1.22 6.90 -3.84
N VAL A 475 -1.81 6.57 -4.98
CA VAL A 475 -3.24 6.33 -5.13
C VAL A 475 -3.51 4.86 -5.42
N SER A 476 -4.33 4.22 -4.60
CA SER A 476 -4.79 2.83 -4.79
C SER A 476 -6.13 2.84 -5.52
N LEU A 477 -6.15 2.29 -6.75
CA LEU A 477 -7.35 2.22 -7.58
C LEU A 477 -7.84 0.79 -7.72
N TYR A 478 -9.10 0.56 -7.34
CA TYR A 478 -9.79 -0.73 -7.44
C TYR A 478 -10.67 -0.75 -8.69
N GLU A 479 -10.43 -1.71 -9.57
CA GLU A 479 -11.23 -1.91 -10.78
C GLU A 479 -12.28 -3.00 -10.58
N SER A 480 -13.53 -2.72 -10.94
CA SER A 480 -14.62 -3.69 -10.87
C SER A 480 -15.63 -3.50 -12.01
N LEU A 481 -16.47 -4.50 -12.24
CA LEU A 481 -17.60 -4.37 -13.16
C LEU A 481 -18.76 -3.72 -12.42
N HIS A 482 -19.38 -2.70 -13.01
CA HIS A 482 -20.53 -2.03 -12.40
C HIS A 482 -21.71 -3.02 -12.25
N PRO A 483 -22.43 -3.05 -11.11
CA PRO A 483 -23.59 -3.92 -10.91
C PRO A 483 -24.69 -3.65 -11.94
N SER A 484 -25.48 -4.68 -12.27
CA SER A 484 -26.59 -4.61 -13.22
C SER A 484 -27.91 -4.25 -12.55
N GLY A 485 -28.62 -3.27 -13.11
CA GLY A 485 -29.98 -2.88 -12.73
C GLY A 485 -31.02 -3.26 -13.80
N ASN A 486 -32.02 -2.40 -14.01
CA ASN A 486 -33.12 -2.65 -14.94
C ASN A 486 -32.93 -1.91 -16.28
N ALA A 487 -32.62 -2.65 -17.34
CA ALA A 487 -32.41 -2.10 -18.68
C ALA A 487 -33.64 -1.32 -19.23
N ALA A 488 -34.85 -1.68 -18.80
CA ALA A 488 -36.09 -1.05 -19.26
C ALA A 488 -36.17 0.44 -18.87
N ASP A 489 -35.44 0.86 -17.84
CA ASP A 489 -35.44 2.25 -17.41
C ASP A 489 -34.66 3.13 -18.40
N ILE A 490 -33.52 2.66 -18.92
CA ILE A 490 -32.81 3.33 -20.02
C ILE A 490 -33.64 3.36 -21.31
N ASP A 491 -34.40 2.29 -21.61
CA ASP A 491 -35.26 2.26 -22.80
C ASP A 491 -36.41 3.28 -22.73
N LYS A 492 -37.00 3.49 -21.54
CA LYS A 492 -37.98 4.56 -21.33
C LYS A 492 -37.36 5.95 -21.55
N LEU A 493 -36.13 6.15 -21.07
CA LEU A 493 -35.38 7.40 -21.26
C LEU A 493 -35.08 7.67 -22.74
N LEU A 494 -34.65 6.65 -23.49
CA LEU A 494 -34.44 6.76 -24.95
C LEU A 494 -35.76 7.02 -25.71
N ALA A 495 -36.87 6.43 -25.28
CA ALA A 495 -38.18 6.63 -25.90
C ALA A 495 -38.66 8.09 -25.75
N LYS A 496 -38.43 8.71 -24.59
CA LYS A 496 -38.71 10.13 -24.31
C LYS A 496 -38.01 11.05 -25.31
N HIS A 497 -36.77 10.73 -25.70
CA HIS A 497 -35.96 11.50 -26.64
C HIS A 497 -36.02 10.99 -28.09
N SER A 498 -37.04 10.23 -28.46
CA SER A 498 -37.15 9.61 -29.79
C SER A 498 -37.14 10.62 -30.96
N ALA A 499 -37.62 11.85 -30.77
CA ALA A 499 -37.55 12.92 -31.78
C ALA A 499 -36.11 13.41 -31.99
N LEU A 500 -35.35 13.57 -30.92
CA LEU A 500 -33.94 13.97 -30.92
C LEU A 500 -33.08 12.86 -31.55
N ALA A 501 -33.31 11.60 -31.15
CA ALA A 501 -32.64 10.43 -31.74
C ALA A 501 -32.90 10.33 -33.26
N LYS A 502 -34.12 10.61 -33.74
CA LYS A 502 -34.43 10.68 -35.19
C LYS A 502 -33.66 11.79 -35.90
N ARG A 503 -33.48 12.96 -35.27
CA ARG A 503 -32.70 14.06 -35.83
C ARG A 503 -31.22 13.71 -35.89
N LEU A 504 -30.66 13.16 -34.80
CA LEU A 504 -29.28 12.66 -34.76
C LEU A 504 -29.05 11.60 -35.84
N LYS A 505 -30.00 10.66 -36.02
CA LYS A 505 -29.94 9.67 -37.10
C LYS A 505 -29.68 10.29 -38.46
N GLN A 506 -30.42 11.35 -38.81
CA GLN A 506 -30.29 12.01 -40.11
C GLN A 506 -28.91 12.65 -40.30
N VAL A 507 -28.35 13.24 -39.24
CA VAL A 507 -27.01 13.85 -39.27
C VAL A 507 -25.93 12.77 -39.35
N LEU A 508 -26.07 11.68 -38.59
CA LEU A 508 -25.16 10.54 -38.59
C LEU A 508 -25.13 9.82 -39.94
N ASP A 509 -26.28 9.66 -40.60
CA ASP A 509 -26.38 9.03 -41.91
C ASP A 509 -25.68 9.89 -43.00
N LEU A 510 -25.52 11.22 -42.80
CA LEU A 510 -24.73 12.11 -43.66
C LEU A 510 -23.21 12.06 -43.38
N LEU A 511 -22.81 11.71 -42.16
CA LEU A 511 -21.41 11.63 -41.71
C LEU A 511 -20.76 10.25 -41.93
N LYS A 512 -21.54 9.23 -42.30
CA LYS A 512 -20.98 7.90 -42.61
C LYS A 512 -20.04 8.00 -43.84
N PRO A 513 -18.78 7.54 -43.73
CA PRO A 513 -17.82 7.62 -44.83
C PRO A 513 -18.32 6.80 -46.04
N GLN A 514 -18.47 7.45 -47.19
CA GLN A 514 -18.96 6.82 -48.43
C GLN A 514 -17.85 6.40 -49.40
N ASN A 515 -16.57 6.70 -49.14
CA ASN A 515 -15.54 6.56 -50.16
C ASN A 515 -14.47 5.52 -49.80
N TYR A 516 -14.28 4.55 -50.70
CA TYR A 516 -13.07 3.73 -50.73
C TYR A 516 -11.97 4.50 -51.45
N VAL A 517 -10.82 4.68 -50.80
CA VAL A 517 -9.63 5.22 -51.46
C VAL A 517 -8.92 4.10 -52.19
N ARG A 518 -8.77 4.26 -53.51
CA ARG A 518 -8.08 3.31 -54.38
C ARG A 518 -6.57 3.50 -54.24
N ILE A 519 -5.88 2.53 -53.66
CA ILE A 519 -4.41 2.50 -53.60
C ILE A 519 -3.91 1.69 -54.80
N ARG A 520 -3.28 2.38 -55.76
CA ARG A 520 -2.74 1.78 -57.00
C ARG A 520 -1.23 1.50 -56.85
N TYR A 521 -0.66 0.75 -57.78
CA TYR A 521 0.77 0.40 -57.82
C TYR A 521 1.23 -0.47 -56.65
N GLN A 522 0.57 -1.60 -56.41
CA GLN A 522 0.99 -2.60 -55.43
C GLN A 522 1.47 -3.89 -56.11
N GLU A 523 2.53 -4.52 -55.59
CA GLU A 523 2.96 -5.85 -56.05
C GLU A 523 1.97 -6.93 -55.62
N GLU A 524 1.43 -6.82 -54.40
CA GLU A 524 0.34 -7.65 -53.88
C GLU A 524 -0.86 -6.76 -53.55
N GLY A 525 -2.04 -7.10 -54.06
CA GLY A 525 -3.27 -6.35 -53.84
C GLY A 525 -4.49 -7.23 -53.99
N SER A 526 -5.64 -6.76 -53.51
CA SER A 526 -6.90 -7.52 -53.54
C SER A 526 -7.49 -7.62 -54.95
N GLU A 527 -7.16 -6.68 -55.84
CA GLU A 527 -7.65 -6.61 -57.21
C GLU A 527 -6.54 -6.23 -58.20
N LEU A 528 -6.70 -6.64 -59.45
CA LEU A 528 -5.78 -6.29 -60.54
C LEU A 528 -6.11 -4.90 -61.08
N ASP A 529 -5.12 -4.01 -61.16
CA ASP A 529 -5.27 -2.72 -61.79
C ASP A 529 -5.12 -2.83 -63.31
N LEU A 530 -6.23 -2.94 -64.04
CA LEU A 530 -6.22 -3.19 -65.47
C LEU A 530 -5.40 -2.15 -66.27
N ASP A 531 -5.42 -0.87 -65.91
CA ASP A 531 -4.66 0.15 -66.66
C ASP A 531 -3.15 -0.04 -66.48
N VAL A 532 -2.70 -0.35 -65.26
CA VAL A 532 -1.28 -0.57 -64.93
C VAL A 532 -0.81 -1.93 -65.46
N ALA A 533 -1.67 -2.96 -65.38
CA ALA A 533 -1.41 -4.28 -65.94
C ALA A 533 -1.30 -4.25 -67.47
N ILE A 534 -2.17 -3.50 -68.15
CA ILE A 534 -2.10 -3.33 -69.62
C ILE A 534 -0.81 -2.60 -70.00
N ARG A 535 -0.43 -1.53 -69.30
CA ARG A 535 0.84 -0.82 -69.55
C ARG A 535 2.06 -1.72 -69.31
N SER A 536 2.08 -2.44 -68.20
CA SER A 536 3.15 -3.39 -67.88
C SER A 536 3.23 -4.52 -68.92
N LEU A 537 2.10 -4.98 -69.46
CA LEU A 537 2.07 -5.96 -70.55
C LEU A 537 2.58 -5.37 -71.88
N ILE A 538 2.29 -4.09 -72.15
CA ILE A 538 2.83 -3.38 -73.31
C ILE A 538 4.35 -3.25 -73.19
N ASP A 539 4.86 -2.82 -72.03
CA ASP A 539 6.30 -2.70 -71.77
C ASP A 539 7.02 -4.05 -71.93
N LEU A 540 6.43 -5.12 -71.38
CA LEU A 540 6.92 -6.48 -71.54
C LEU A 540 6.97 -6.90 -73.02
N LYS A 541 5.94 -6.58 -73.80
CA LYS A 541 5.90 -6.86 -75.26
C LYS A 541 6.86 -5.99 -76.08
N CYS A 542 7.22 -4.81 -75.57
CA CYS A 542 8.19 -3.92 -76.17
C CYS A 542 9.64 -4.22 -75.74
N GLY A 543 9.88 -5.24 -74.91
CA GLY A 543 11.20 -5.64 -74.44
C GLY A 543 11.78 -4.76 -73.32
N VAL A 544 10.93 -3.95 -72.68
CA VAL A 544 11.27 -3.14 -71.50
C VAL A 544 10.91 -3.93 -70.24
N THR A 545 11.72 -3.81 -69.18
CA THR A 545 11.40 -4.45 -67.89
C THR A 545 10.14 -3.79 -67.29
N PRO A 546 9.03 -4.53 -67.12
CA PRO A 546 7.78 -3.96 -66.63
C PRO A 546 7.82 -3.73 -65.11
N ASP A 547 7.02 -2.77 -64.64
CA ASP A 547 6.81 -2.56 -63.21
C ASP A 547 5.94 -3.71 -62.64
N PRO A 548 6.42 -4.48 -61.65
CA PRO A 548 5.66 -5.60 -61.08
C PRO A 548 4.43 -5.16 -60.28
N ARG A 549 4.29 -3.87 -59.99
CA ARG A 549 3.21 -3.30 -59.18
C ARG A 549 1.89 -3.12 -59.94
N ILE A 550 1.33 -4.21 -60.44
CA ILE A 550 0.11 -4.22 -61.28
C ILE A 550 -1.20 -4.37 -60.49
N ASN A 551 -1.12 -4.56 -59.17
CA ASN A 551 -2.28 -4.75 -58.32
C ASN A 551 -2.70 -3.44 -57.65
N MET A 552 -3.91 -3.45 -57.12
CA MET A 552 -4.53 -2.37 -56.37
C MET A 552 -5.31 -2.94 -55.18
N SER A 553 -5.50 -2.11 -54.17
CA SER A 553 -6.38 -2.39 -53.03
C SER A 553 -7.26 -1.19 -52.73
N HIS A 554 -8.35 -1.46 -52.03
CA HIS A 554 -9.22 -0.44 -51.48
C HIS A 554 -8.90 -0.28 -49.99
N ARG A 555 -8.63 0.95 -49.55
CA ARG A 555 -8.59 1.29 -48.13
C ARG A 555 -9.80 2.15 -47.81
N HIS A 556 -10.46 1.87 -46.70
CA HIS A 556 -11.52 2.74 -46.19
C HIS A 556 -10.95 4.13 -45.91
N ASP A 557 -11.63 5.17 -46.38
CA ASP A 557 -11.36 6.55 -45.97
C ASP A 557 -11.78 6.75 -44.51
N GLY A 558 -10.81 6.66 -43.60
CA GLY A 558 -10.49 7.79 -42.72
C GLY A 558 -11.21 7.94 -41.38
N ARG A 559 -11.99 6.97 -40.90
CA ARG A 559 -12.57 7.04 -39.54
C ARG A 559 -12.20 5.83 -38.69
N ASP A 560 -11.04 5.93 -38.03
CA ASP A 560 -10.56 4.98 -37.03
C ASP A 560 -10.40 5.70 -35.69
N ILE A 561 -11.50 5.77 -34.94
CA ILE A 561 -11.61 6.51 -33.68
C ILE A 561 -11.93 5.54 -32.54
N ALA A 562 -11.13 5.61 -31.47
CA ALA A 562 -11.42 4.94 -30.21
C ALA A 562 -11.85 5.98 -29.17
N VAL A 563 -13.01 5.75 -28.54
CA VAL A 563 -13.61 6.66 -27.57
C VAL A 563 -13.61 6.01 -26.18
N MET A 564 -13.25 6.75 -25.15
CA MET A 564 -13.49 6.38 -23.76
C MET A 564 -14.37 7.46 -23.14
N LEU A 565 -15.50 7.07 -22.56
CA LEU A 565 -16.36 7.97 -21.81
C LEU A 565 -16.20 7.69 -20.33
N LEU A 566 -15.66 8.67 -19.60
CA LEU A 566 -15.41 8.60 -18.17
C LEU A 566 -16.44 9.46 -17.44
N LEU A 567 -17.25 8.84 -16.59
CA LEU A 567 -18.30 9.47 -15.81
C LEU A 567 -17.82 9.65 -14.37
N ASP A 568 -17.87 10.87 -13.87
CA ASP A 568 -17.71 11.15 -12.44
C ASP A 568 -18.98 10.68 -11.72
N LEU A 569 -18.87 9.79 -10.73
CA LEU A 569 -20.00 9.24 -9.97
C LEU A 569 -20.11 9.86 -8.56
N SER A 570 -19.55 11.05 -8.36
CA SER A 570 -19.51 11.76 -7.09
C SER A 570 -20.89 12.10 -6.51
N ALA A 571 -20.89 12.46 -5.23
CA ALA A 571 -22.12 12.73 -4.46
C ALA A 571 -23.03 13.84 -5.02
N SER A 572 -22.51 14.74 -5.86
CA SER A 572 -23.24 15.89 -6.41
C SER A 572 -24.21 15.52 -7.55
N LEU A 573 -24.12 14.32 -8.14
CA LEU A 573 -25.04 13.91 -9.21
C LEU A 573 -26.49 13.68 -8.75
N ASP A 574 -26.73 13.49 -7.45
CA ASP A 574 -28.09 13.32 -6.89
C ASP A 574 -28.83 14.66 -6.71
N GLU A 575 -28.17 15.79 -6.97
CA GLU A 575 -28.81 17.11 -6.92
C GLU A 575 -29.80 17.31 -8.09
N VAL A 576 -30.89 18.03 -7.82
CA VAL A 576 -31.86 18.47 -8.82
C VAL A 576 -31.55 19.93 -9.15
N PRO A 577 -31.06 20.24 -10.37
CA PRO A 577 -30.71 21.60 -10.74
C PRO A 577 -31.91 22.55 -10.73
N ASP A 578 -31.66 23.83 -10.46
CA ASP A 578 -32.69 24.87 -10.46
C ASP A 578 -33.42 24.94 -11.81
N GLY A 579 -34.73 24.68 -11.79
CA GLY A 579 -35.60 24.67 -12.97
C GLY A 579 -35.82 23.30 -13.61
N CYS A 580 -35.16 22.24 -13.14
CA CYS A 580 -35.31 20.87 -13.62
C CYS A 580 -36.26 20.04 -12.74
N GLU A 581 -36.91 19.03 -13.32
CA GLU A 581 -37.66 17.99 -12.59
C GLU A 581 -36.85 16.70 -12.37
N GLN A 582 -35.64 16.62 -12.94
CA GLN A 582 -34.77 15.44 -12.95
C GLN A 582 -33.43 15.74 -12.29
N THR A 583 -32.83 14.71 -11.67
CA THR A 583 -31.47 14.81 -11.10
C THR A 583 -30.41 14.90 -12.20
N ILE A 584 -29.23 15.40 -11.85
CA ILE A 584 -28.05 15.43 -12.75
C ILE A 584 -27.69 14.00 -13.19
N LEU A 585 -27.83 13.02 -12.31
CA LEU A 585 -27.65 11.60 -12.63
C LEU A 585 -28.58 11.13 -13.75
N GLN A 586 -29.88 11.44 -13.67
CA GLN A 586 -30.85 11.05 -14.71
C GLN A 586 -30.55 11.73 -16.05
N LEU A 587 -30.20 13.02 -16.04
CA LEU A 587 -29.82 13.77 -17.25
C LEU A 587 -28.53 13.23 -17.86
N SER A 588 -27.58 12.81 -17.03
CA SER A 588 -26.34 12.16 -17.45
C SER A 588 -26.61 10.79 -18.07
N GLN A 589 -27.45 9.95 -17.44
CA GLN A 589 -27.90 8.67 -18.01
C GLN A 589 -28.58 8.86 -19.37
N GLU A 590 -29.46 9.87 -19.51
CA GLU A 590 -30.12 10.21 -20.78
C GLU A 590 -29.09 10.58 -21.87
N ALA A 591 -28.14 11.46 -21.54
CA ALA A 591 -27.13 11.94 -22.48
C ALA A 591 -26.13 10.85 -22.89
N VAL A 592 -25.63 10.08 -21.93
CA VAL A 592 -24.73 8.94 -22.16
C VAL A 592 -25.42 7.88 -23.02
N SER A 593 -26.71 7.62 -22.80
CA SER A 593 -27.49 6.67 -23.61
C SER A 593 -27.64 7.12 -25.07
N LEU A 594 -27.94 8.40 -25.30
CA LEU A 594 -28.06 8.96 -26.66
C LEU A 594 -26.70 8.99 -27.37
N LEU A 595 -25.64 9.35 -26.67
CA LEU A 595 -24.28 9.33 -27.20
C LEU A 595 -23.85 7.91 -27.56
N SER A 596 -24.04 6.95 -26.65
CA SER A 596 -23.70 5.53 -26.87
C SER A 596 -24.44 4.96 -28.08
N TRP A 597 -25.73 5.29 -28.20
CA TRP A 597 -26.53 4.92 -29.38
C TRP A 597 -26.00 5.54 -30.68
N ALA A 598 -25.53 6.79 -30.63
CA ALA A 598 -24.95 7.48 -31.79
C ALA A 598 -23.59 6.88 -32.21
N ILE A 599 -22.71 6.59 -31.26
CA ILE A 599 -21.38 6.02 -31.49
C ILE A 599 -21.49 4.59 -32.05
N GLU A 600 -22.31 3.73 -31.45
CA GLU A 600 -22.55 2.35 -31.94
C GLU A 600 -23.05 2.37 -33.40
N ARG A 601 -23.86 3.36 -33.77
CA ARG A 601 -24.41 3.49 -35.13
C ARG A 601 -23.37 3.94 -36.16
N LEU A 602 -22.36 4.71 -35.73
CA LEU A 602 -21.21 5.12 -36.55
C LEU A 602 -20.20 3.99 -36.73
N GLY A 603 -20.15 3.05 -35.78
CA GLY A 603 -19.23 1.93 -35.80
C GLY A 603 -17.86 2.23 -35.18
N ASP A 604 -17.75 3.33 -34.42
CA ASP A 604 -16.53 3.69 -33.69
C ASP A 604 -16.40 2.82 -32.42
N ALA A 605 -15.17 2.43 -32.05
CA ALA A 605 -14.95 1.61 -30.87
C ALA A 605 -15.06 2.45 -29.59
N PHE A 606 -15.91 2.06 -28.64
CA PHE A 606 -16.08 2.83 -27.40
C PHE A 606 -16.22 2.00 -26.13
N ALA A 607 -15.77 2.56 -25.02
CA ALA A 607 -15.96 2.05 -23.66
C ALA A 607 -16.54 3.15 -22.75
N ILE A 608 -17.21 2.73 -21.68
CA ILE A 608 -17.80 3.59 -20.67
C ILE A 608 -17.35 3.08 -19.30
N ALA A 609 -16.84 3.99 -18.48
CA ALA A 609 -16.50 3.71 -17.10
C ALA A 609 -16.95 4.85 -16.18
N GLY A 610 -17.26 4.52 -14.93
CA GLY A 610 -17.49 5.47 -13.85
C GLY A 610 -16.31 5.48 -12.88
N PHE A 611 -16.08 6.61 -12.22
CA PHE A 611 -15.11 6.68 -11.13
C PHE A 611 -15.66 7.47 -9.94
N SER A 612 -15.21 7.12 -8.76
CA SER A 612 -15.41 7.87 -7.51
C SER A 612 -14.27 7.52 -6.55
N SER A 613 -14.02 8.36 -5.54
CA SER A 613 -12.94 8.13 -4.57
C SER A 613 -13.41 8.22 -3.14
N ASN A 614 -12.84 7.37 -2.28
CA ASN A 614 -12.93 7.47 -0.84
C ASN A 614 -11.48 7.55 -0.32
N THR A 615 -10.92 8.77 -0.24
CA THR A 615 -9.49 9.01 0.00
C THR A 615 -8.59 8.48 -1.13
N ARG A 616 -7.28 8.75 -1.04
CA ARG A 616 -6.27 8.16 -1.93
C ARG A 616 -6.19 6.64 -1.88
N HIS A 617 -6.62 6.03 -0.76
CA HIS A 617 -6.46 4.60 -0.52
C HIS A 617 -7.57 3.78 -1.19
N GLU A 618 -8.64 4.42 -1.69
CA GLU A 618 -9.77 3.71 -2.29
C GLU A 618 -10.40 4.53 -3.43
N VAL A 619 -9.72 4.59 -4.58
CA VAL A 619 -10.31 5.10 -5.82
C VAL A 619 -11.02 3.95 -6.53
N ARG A 620 -12.34 4.05 -6.71
CA ARG A 620 -13.15 3.03 -7.36
C ARG A 620 -13.28 3.37 -8.85
N TYR A 621 -12.95 2.41 -9.71
CA TYR A 621 -13.12 2.50 -11.16
C TYR A 621 -14.03 1.38 -11.64
N GLN A 622 -15.22 1.76 -12.12
CA GLN A 622 -16.28 0.80 -12.45
C GLN A 622 -16.50 0.75 -13.96
N HIS A 623 -16.29 -0.42 -14.55
CA HIS A 623 -16.57 -0.64 -15.96
C HIS A 623 -18.07 -0.81 -16.19
N ILE A 624 -18.67 0.08 -16.99
CA ILE A 624 -20.08 -0.02 -17.41
C ILE A 624 -20.16 -0.74 -18.76
N LYS A 625 -19.26 -0.38 -19.69
CA LYS A 625 -19.15 -0.99 -21.01
C LYS A 625 -17.69 -1.14 -21.42
N GLY A 626 -17.28 -2.36 -21.76
CA GLY A 626 -16.01 -2.62 -22.42
C GLY A 626 -16.02 -2.36 -23.94
N TYR A 627 -14.84 -2.25 -24.54
CA TYR A 627 -14.69 -2.08 -26.00
C TYR A 627 -15.17 -3.29 -26.82
N ALA A 628 -15.18 -4.49 -26.22
CA ALA A 628 -15.63 -5.73 -26.87
C ALA A 628 -17.13 -5.97 -26.74
N GLU A 629 -17.82 -5.20 -25.90
CA GLU A 629 -19.26 -5.32 -25.68
C GLU A 629 -20.04 -4.44 -26.66
N HIS A 630 -21.21 -4.89 -27.09
CA HIS A 630 -22.15 -4.07 -27.84
C HIS A 630 -23.07 -3.28 -26.91
N TRP A 631 -23.65 -2.18 -27.41
CA TRP A 631 -24.73 -1.48 -26.72
C TRP A 631 -26.02 -2.32 -26.65
N GLY A 632 -26.07 -3.25 -25.68
CA GLY A 632 -27.17 -4.20 -25.44
C GLY A 632 -27.86 -4.03 -24.08
N GLU A 633 -28.74 -4.98 -23.75
CA GLU A 633 -29.51 -4.99 -22.48
C GLU A 633 -28.59 -4.96 -21.25
N ASP A 634 -27.52 -5.76 -21.23
CA ASP A 634 -26.60 -5.84 -20.08
C ASP A 634 -25.92 -4.50 -19.78
N VAL A 635 -25.46 -3.80 -20.82
CA VAL A 635 -24.82 -2.48 -20.66
C VAL A 635 -25.84 -1.43 -20.20
N LYS A 636 -27.05 -1.47 -20.75
CA LYS A 636 -28.15 -0.59 -20.32
C LYS A 636 -28.53 -0.85 -18.86
N ALA A 637 -28.57 -2.12 -18.44
CA ALA A 637 -28.83 -2.50 -17.06
C ALA A 637 -27.75 -1.94 -16.13
N ARG A 638 -26.48 -2.04 -16.48
CA ARG A 638 -25.38 -1.45 -15.68
C ARG A 638 -25.47 0.07 -15.62
N LEU A 639 -25.78 0.74 -16.74
CA LEU A 639 -25.97 2.20 -16.74
C LEU A 639 -27.18 2.63 -15.89
N ALA A 640 -28.27 1.84 -15.87
CA ALA A 640 -29.44 2.12 -15.05
C ALA A 640 -29.16 2.05 -13.54
N ALA A 641 -28.21 1.21 -13.13
CA ALA A 641 -27.83 1.00 -11.73
C ALA A 641 -26.83 2.03 -11.20
N MET A 642 -26.42 3.03 -12.00
CA MET A 642 -25.51 4.06 -11.50
C MET A 642 -26.08 4.73 -10.26
N GLU A 643 -25.28 4.79 -9.21
CA GLU A 643 -25.58 5.49 -7.96
C GLU A 643 -24.55 6.60 -7.77
N ALA A 644 -24.99 7.73 -7.22
CA ALA A 644 -24.12 8.84 -6.86
C ALA A 644 -23.57 8.64 -5.44
N GLY A 645 -22.29 8.90 -5.23
CA GLY A 645 -21.68 8.87 -3.91
C GLY A 645 -20.17 9.10 -3.93
N TYR A 646 -19.62 9.47 -2.77
CA TYR A 646 -18.19 9.66 -2.54
C TYR A 646 -17.57 10.88 -3.25
N SER A 647 -16.24 11.03 -3.16
CA SER A 647 -15.43 12.17 -3.61
C SER A 647 -14.86 11.98 -5.03
N THR A 648 -14.11 12.98 -5.53
CA THR A 648 -13.63 13.05 -6.93
C THR A 648 -12.10 13.17 -7.00
N ARG A 649 -11.39 12.04 -7.08
CA ARG A 649 -9.94 12.00 -7.37
C ARG A 649 -9.64 11.70 -8.85
N MET A 650 -9.81 12.71 -9.69
CA MET A 650 -9.82 12.58 -11.15
C MET A 650 -8.47 12.16 -11.77
N GLY A 651 -7.33 12.63 -11.25
CA GLY A 651 -6.03 12.40 -11.90
C GLY A 651 -5.65 10.92 -12.06
N ALA A 652 -5.88 10.10 -11.03
CA ALA A 652 -5.67 8.66 -11.10
C ALA A 652 -6.64 7.97 -12.07
N ALA A 653 -7.92 8.38 -12.06
CA ALA A 653 -8.93 7.85 -12.98
C ALA A 653 -8.59 8.14 -14.46
N LEU A 654 -8.06 9.33 -14.76
CA LEU A 654 -7.59 9.70 -16.10
C LEU A 654 -6.43 8.83 -16.56
N ARG A 655 -5.42 8.61 -15.70
CA ARG A 655 -4.28 7.73 -16.01
C ARG A 655 -4.71 6.28 -16.23
N HIS A 656 -5.69 5.81 -15.46
CA HIS A 656 -6.25 4.47 -15.62
C HIS A 656 -7.07 4.33 -16.91
N ALA A 657 -7.92 5.31 -17.24
CA ALA A 657 -8.64 5.36 -18.51
C ALA A 657 -7.66 5.39 -19.71
N ALA A 658 -6.57 6.14 -19.59
CA ALA A 658 -5.51 6.22 -20.59
C ALA A 658 -4.79 4.88 -20.81
N HIS A 659 -4.62 4.06 -19.78
CA HIS A 659 -4.07 2.71 -19.93
C HIS A 659 -4.91 1.86 -20.90
N TYR A 660 -6.25 1.86 -20.75
CA TYR A 660 -7.15 1.11 -21.63
C TYR A 660 -7.28 1.70 -23.03
N LEU A 661 -7.38 3.03 -23.14
CA LEU A 661 -7.51 3.72 -24.43
C LEU A 661 -6.18 3.71 -25.21
N GLY A 662 -5.06 3.86 -24.51
CA GLY A 662 -3.71 3.83 -25.06
C GLY A 662 -3.38 2.50 -25.74
N ALA A 663 -3.88 1.39 -25.21
CA ALA A 663 -3.74 0.05 -25.80
C ALA A 663 -4.49 -0.15 -27.14
N ARG A 664 -5.41 0.75 -27.52
CA ARG A 664 -6.16 0.64 -28.78
C ARG A 664 -5.32 1.10 -29.97
N LYS A 665 -5.41 0.34 -31.07
CA LYS A 665 -4.85 0.71 -32.37
C LYS A 665 -5.93 1.51 -33.12
N ALA A 666 -5.97 2.82 -32.87
CA ALA A 666 -6.86 3.76 -33.56
C ALA A 666 -6.07 5.04 -33.89
N ASP A 667 -6.38 5.66 -35.03
CA ASP A 667 -5.71 6.88 -35.50
C ASP A 667 -6.04 8.09 -34.61
N LYS A 668 -7.27 8.18 -34.10
CA LYS A 668 -7.68 9.18 -33.10
C LYS A 668 -8.17 8.50 -31.83
N LYS A 669 -7.61 8.90 -30.67
CA LYS A 669 -8.03 8.46 -29.35
C LYS A 669 -8.68 9.62 -28.61
N LEU A 670 -9.95 9.47 -28.24
CA LEU A 670 -10.76 10.51 -27.63
C LEU A 670 -11.19 10.06 -26.23
N LEU A 671 -10.76 10.78 -25.19
CA LEU A 671 -11.24 10.60 -23.81
C LEU A 671 -12.22 11.74 -23.49
N LEU A 672 -13.50 11.40 -23.30
CA LEU A 672 -14.53 12.33 -22.88
C LEU A 672 -14.75 12.18 -21.37
N VAL A 673 -14.60 13.27 -20.62
CA VAL A 673 -14.82 13.30 -19.16
C VAL A 673 -16.11 14.07 -18.90
N LEU A 674 -17.06 13.45 -18.19
CA LEU A 674 -18.28 14.11 -17.73
C LEU A 674 -18.17 14.27 -16.22
N THR A 675 -18.14 15.50 -15.74
CA THR A 675 -18.00 15.84 -14.31
C THR A 675 -18.84 17.07 -13.99
N ASP A 676 -19.31 17.17 -12.76
CA ASP A 676 -20.14 18.25 -12.23
C ASP A 676 -19.41 19.10 -11.18
N GLY A 677 -18.13 18.82 -10.90
CA GLY A 677 -17.42 19.49 -9.81
C GLY A 677 -15.90 19.54 -9.95
N GLU A 678 -15.30 20.23 -8.99
CA GLU A 678 -13.85 20.36 -8.84
C GLU A 678 -13.26 19.09 -8.22
N PRO A 679 -12.07 18.62 -8.67
CA PRO A 679 -11.40 17.50 -8.04
C PRO A 679 -11.17 17.77 -6.55
N SER A 680 -11.85 17.01 -5.70
CA SER A 680 -11.83 17.17 -4.25
C SER A 680 -11.92 15.80 -3.58
N ASP A 681 -11.19 15.61 -2.49
CA ASP A 681 -11.18 14.39 -1.70
C ASP A 681 -10.97 14.74 -0.21
N ILE A 682 -11.54 13.95 0.69
CA ILE A 682 -11.56 14.25 2.13
C ILE A 682 -10.17 14.23 2.78
N ASP A 683 -9.20 13.57 2.14
CA ASP A 683 -7.82 13.46 2.61
C ASP A 683 -6.87 14.51 2.00
N ALA A 684 -7.36 15.34 1.07
CA ALA A 684 -6.61 16.43 0.49
C ALA A 684 -6.70 17.67 1.40
N THR A 685 -5.57 18.09 1.96
CA THR A 685 -5.48 19.30 2.80
C THR A 685 -5.40 20.60 2.00
N ASP A 686 -5.16 20.50 0.69
CA ASP A 686 -5.04 21.62 -0.24
C ASP A 686 -5.79 21.27 -1.53
N ASP A 687 -6.92 21.94 -1.77
CA ASP A 687 -7.80 21.69 -2.92
C ASP A 687 -7.05 21.84 -4.26
N ARG A 688 -6.04 22.71 -4.31
CA ARG A 688 -5.24 22.96 -5.51
C ARG A 688 -4.37 21.75 -5.91
N GLN A 689 -4.04 20.88 -4.97
CA GLN A 689 -3.20 19.71 -5.21
C GLN A 689 -3.84 18.75 -6.22
N LEU A 690 -5.14 18.49 -6.10
CA LEU A 690 -5.86 17.57 -7.00
C LEU A 690 -6.12 18.20 -8.37
N ILE A 691 -6.32 19.52 -8.43
CA ILE A 691 -6.40 20.28 -9.70
C ILE A 691 -5.08 20.16 -10.47
N GLU A 692 -3.94 20.42 -9.81
CA GLU A 692 -2.64 20.36 -10.48
C GLU A 692 -2.25 18.92 -10.86
N ASP A 693 -2.68 17.90 -10.09
CA ASP A 693 -2.52 16.51 -10.49
C ASP A 693 -3.38 16.14 -11.70
N ALA A 694 -4.65 16.52 -11.72
CA ALA A 694 -5.53 16.30 -12.87
C ALA A 694 -4.98 17.01 -14.12
N ARG A 695 -4.50 18.26 -13.98
CA ARG A 695 -3.83 19.00 -15.06
C ARG A 695 -2.61 18.26 -15.56
N LYS A 696 -1.81 17.69 -14.65
CA LYS A 696 -0.62 16.93 -15.02
C LYS A 696 -0.99 15.64 -15.75
N ALA A 697 -2.03 14.93 -15.31
CA ALA A 697 -2.56 13.76 -16.00
C ALA A 697 -3.03 14.11 -17.42
N VAL A 698 -3.78 15.21 -17.62
CA VAL A 698 -4.19 15.65 -18.97
C VAL A 698 -2.98 15.90 -19.88
N GLN A 699 -1.91 16.53 -19.36
CA GLN A 699 -0.67 16.74 -20.12
C GLN A 699 0.03 15.41 -20.47
N GLU A 700 0.00 14.42 -19.58
CA GLU A 700 0.55 13.08 -19.84
C GLU A 700 -0.24 12.37 -20.94
N LEU A 701 -1.57 12.51 -20.94
CA LEU A 701 -2.45 11.94 -21.95
C LEU A 701 -2.23 12.58 -23.33
N ASP A 702 -2.07 13.90 -23.40
CA ASP A 702 -1.76 14.63 -24.63
C ASP A 702 -0.41 14.14 -25.23
N GLN A 703 0.60 13.92 -24.39
CA GLN A 703 1.89 13.35 -24.81
C GLN A 703 1.77 11.92 -25.36
N GLN A 704 0.74 11.17 -24.95
CA GLN A 704 0.43 9.83 -25.46
C GLN A 704 -0.45 9.86 -26.73
N GLY A 705 -0.78 11.05 -27.24
CA GLY A 705 -1.67 11.22 -28.40
C GLY A 705 -3.14 10.92 -28.08
N ILE A 706 -3.53 11.03 -26.80
CA ILE A 706 -4.92 10.90 -26.35
C ILE A 706 -5.51 12.30 -26.20
N TYR A 707 -6.54 12.60 -26.97
CA TYR A 707 -7.25 13.88 -26.90
C TYR A 707 -8.30 13.82 -25.79
N THR A 708 -8.09 14.55 -24.71
CA THR A 708 -9.00 14.61 -23.57
C THR A 708 -9.92 15.82 -23.69
N TYR A 709 -11.22 15.64 -23.47
CA TYR A 709 -12.20 16.73 -23.52
C TYR A 709 -13.17 16.66 -22.35
N CYS A 710 -13.28 17.73 -21.58
CA CYS A 710 -14.13 17.81 -20.40
C CYS A 710 -15.49 18.44 -20.72
N ILE A 711 -16.56 17.81 -20.27
CA ILE A 711 -17.90 18.38 -20.23
C ILE A 711 -18.23 18.64 -18.77
N ASN A 712 -18.28 19.92 -18.40
CA ASN A 712 -18.60 20.33 -17.04
C ASN A 712 -20.10 20.66 -16.92
N LEU A 713 -20.74 20.11 -15.88
CA LEU A 713 -22.17 20.24 -15.61
C LEU A 713 -22.50 21.33 -14.56
N ASP A 714 -21.51 21.95 -13.92
CA ASP A 714 -21.71 22.99 -12.91
C ASP A 714 -22.20 24.30 -13.56
N ALA A 715 -23.38 24.75 -13.12
CA ALA A 715 -23.98 26.00 -13.56
C ALA A 715 -23.33 27.26 -12.93
N ASN A 716 -22.51 27.08 -11.89
CA ASN A 716 -21.85 28.17 -11.17
C ASN A 716 -20.50 28.56 -11.78
N VAL A 717 -19.86 27.66 -12.55
CA VAL A 717 -18.62 27.95 -13.27
C VAL A 717 -18.92 28.95 -14.40
N ARG A 718 -18.39 30.17 -14.25
CA ARG A 718 -18.49 31.21 -15.28
C ARG A 718 -17.17 31.29 -16.05
N PRO A 719 -17.20 31.21 -17.39
CA PRO A 719 -15.99 31.34 -18.20
C PRO A 719 -15.23 32.62 -17.87
N GLY A 720 -14.02 32.47 -17.32
CA GLY A 720 -13.10 33.58 -17.05
C GLY A 720 -13.14 34.23 -15.65
N SER A 721 -13.90 33.73 -14.66
CA SER A 721 -13.84 34.25 -13.27
C SER A 721 -13.38 33.26 -12.21
N ASP A 722 -13.74 31.97 -12.31
CA ASP A 722 -13.30 30.87 -11.43
C ASP A 722 -13.29 29.60 -12.29
N ASP A 723 -12.16 29.25 -12.90
CA ASP A 723 -12.14 28.24 -13.98
C ASP A 723 -11.04 27.19 -13.75
N TYR A 724 -11.18 26.43 -12.66
CA TYR A 724 -10.34 25.25 -12.41
C TYR A 724 -10.38 24.27 -13.60
N VAL A 725 -11.49 24.25 -14.35
CA VAL A 725 -11.66 23.43 -15.56
C VAL A 725 -10.71 23.89 -16.66
N ALA A 726 -10.61 25.20 -16.89
CA ALA A 726 -9.62 25.77 -17.79
C ALA A 726 -8.18 25.52 -17.31
N ASP A 727 -7.94 25.52 -16.00
CA ASP A 727 -6.62 25.17 -15.46
C ASP A 727 -6.25 23.71 -15.76
N ILE A 728 -7.19 22.76 -15.64
CA ILE A 728 -6.96 21.33 -15.89
C ILE A 728 -6.90 21.00 -17.38
N PHE A 729 -7.89 21.43 -18.16
CA PHE A 729 -8.11 21.01 -19.55
C PHE A 729 -7.73 22.07 -20.59
N GLY A 730 -7.27 23.26 -20.17
CA GLY A 730 -6.92 24.35 -21.08
C GLY A 730 -8.13 24.80 -21.91
N ASN A 731 -8.03 24.71 -23.23
CA ASN A 731 -9.14 25.05 -24.15
C ASN A 731 -10.04 23.86 -24.50
N GLN A 732 -9.81 22.68 -23.90
CA GLN A 732 -10.48 21.42 -24.25
C GLN A 732 -11.65 21.11 -23.29
N TYR A 733 -12.53 22.08 -23.09
CA TYR A 733 -13.70 21.90 -22.22
C TYR A 733 -14.95 22.59 -22.78
N MET A 734 -16.12 22.20 -22.26
CA MET A 734 -17.39 22.88 -22.49
C MET A 734 -18.16 22.92 -21.18
N VAL A 735 -18.55 24.12 -20.76
CA VAL A 735 -19.49 24.33 -19.65
C VAL A 735 -20.91 24.36 -20.23
N ILE A 736 -21.83 23.64 -19.60
CA ILE A 736 -23.22 23.58 -20.05
C ILE A 736 -24.09 24.47 -19.15
N ASP A 737 -24.35 25.69 -19.63
CA ASP A 737 -25.18 26.69 -18.91
C ASP A 737 -26.61 26.22 -18.57
N ARG A 738 -27.12 25.22 -19.28
CA ARG A 738 -28.45 24.62 -19.06
C ARG A 738 -28.36 23.11 -19.15
N ILE A 739 -28.30 22.45 -18.00
CA ILE A 739 -28.08 21.00 -17.87
C ILE A 739 -29.16 20.19 -18.63
N GLU A 740 -30.39 20.70 -18.74
CA GLU A 740 -31.46 20.11 -19.57
C GLU A 740 -31.08 19.90 -21.05
N ARG A 741 -30.11 20.67 -21.57
CA ARG A 741 -29.63 20.56 -22.95
C ARG A 741 -28.47 19.58 -23.10
N LEU A 742 -27.98 18.99 -22.02
CA LEU A 742 -26.92 17.98 -22.05
C LEU A 742 -27.22 16.84 -23.05
N PRO A 743 -28.44 16.25 -23.09
CA PRO A 743 -28.78 15.19 -24.04
C PRO A 743 -28.69 15.62 -25.51
N GLU A 744 -28.85 16.92 -25.82
CA GLU A 744 -28.69 17.48 -27.16
C GLU A 744 -27.24 17.85 -27.49
N LYS A 745 -26.54 18.44 -26.51
CA LYS A 745 -25.20 19.02 -26.69
C LYS A 745 -24.11 17.96 -26.78
N LEU A 746 -24.19 16.91 -25.97
CA LEU A 746 -23.14 15.89 -25.89
C LEU A 746 -22.95 15.14 -27.23
N PRO A 747 -24.00 14.66 -27.92
CA PRO A 747 -23.84 14.07 -29.26
C PRO A 747 -23.36 15.08 -30.32
N GLN A 748 -23.78 16.34 -30.25
CA GLN A 748 -23.32 17.39 -31.18
C GLN A 748 -21.82 17.70 -31.00
N LEU A 749 -21.36 17.76 -29.75
CA LEU A 749 -19.95 17.91 -29.42
C LEU A 749 -19.13 16.76 -29.98
N PHE A 750 -19.59 15.52 -29.77
CA PHE A 750 -18.93 14.35 -30.35
C PHE A 750 -18.79 14.46 -31.87
N MET A 751 -19.83 14.91 -32.58
CA MET A 751 -19.73 15.14 -34.03
C MET A 751 -18.76 16.26 -34.40
N ALA A 752 -18.68 17.35 -33.61
CA ALA A 752 -17.74 18.43 -33.87
C ALA A 752 -16.28 18.00 -33.64
N LEU A 753 -16.03 17.10 -32.69
CA LEU A 753 -14.69 16.58 -32.37
C LEU A 753 -14.23 15.47 -33.32
N THR A 754 -15.18 14.74 -33.92
CA THR A 754 -14.90 13.57 -34.78
C THR A 754 -15.20 13.77 -36.26
N GLY A 755 -15.80 14.90 -36.63
CA GLY A 755 -16.20 15.25 -37.99
C GLY A 755 -15.12 15.93 -38.83
#